data_AF-A0A2K8KUJ8-F1
#
_entry.id   AF-A0A2K8KUJ8-F1
#
_cell.length_a   1.000
_cell.length_b   1.000
_cell.length_c   1.000
_cell.angle_alpha   90.00
_cell.angle_beta   90.00
_cell.angle_gamma   90.00
#
_symmetry.space_group_name_H-M   'P 1'
#
loop_
_entity.id
_entity.type
_entity.pdbx_description
1 polymer ?
#
loop_
_entity_poly.entity_id
_entity_poly.type
_entity_poly.pdbx_seq_one_letter_code
_entity_poly.pdbx_strand_id
1 'polypeptide(L)'
;MKKIHQKCPVPRIGFGLAALTLAICGQPFANEFYGTTEAFAEEAIYFVMTDRFVDGDTSNNQFDQGNDVGQGTWDRSMPCSDGSAANIGYQGGDFAGIYNNADYIAEMGFTSVWITPVVDNPDEAFTGGSPLECGAGVGADKGKTGYHGYWGVNFYQVDEHLESPGLSFREFNSKMEGEFGLKTVLDIVGNHGSPSYTMTESQAKFGQIYDQDGNLKADHMNRQPSDLSDDESLHDWYNRGGGLAQLSDLDDEDPEVMDYLVSAYLQWIDQGADAFRIDTIAWMSHAFWKEFSDRIRAENPDFYMFGENFNYNAGAIAQHQKPENGGISVLDFPGQRAITQLFQDSSSDYADIQWYLHLDDGQYTNPYVLASFYDNHDMSRMNSNGNENVFVDANNWLFTARGIPVVYYGSEMQFMQGKSEHAGNRNYYGQDNINAARNGRIYQELSAIAQIRKTSVALQKGLQVNGEFAGQKAAFFRVFEQADQVQTALVLLNKGDATASFSVSQYLSPGDWVDAASGEVHSVTDSLATTVEAHGVKVLILNAETTDAELINVLMDRMNPKEKVVVTPENLLAGESVTVSYRSGANKELLLHWGINNWSDSGTSMGDEALVYNAETFAYEGTLTLPADASQFDFVFNNTTDGSWDTNGGSDWHVSVEPRPVELPPSTPINAVAIAGNGQAIVRWDATANTDEYRVYYTDDGLEPSLLSEQATVTDSSFTHTGLTNGTTYSYRVLASNEYGDSALGTTSQATPGESFATNLGQGATLHLTGTAFAAWDPANTTYQLQMVADHRWQTRVTLPTALTNSPYKLTLNGTWAVNWGGNASGLAASLNRSGGDASATLSAGDYLLSVDEGSSAEDGLSLSWQAQGDPVLAVNPMVLDLGDLVVNSQTDSEVLLTNAGAGSLSVSDVSEPATWMTATLDDLRITVAIDTTELIVGMSYSDFIVVESNGGDAFVEVRFTVVAAPVGVTVTLSCTNGHTKMGQSVYAVGNVAELGQWNVADAIALESTTYPTWTGTVTLPAATAIAWKCIKRDETQPAKDLVWEGGTDTLLTTPSTGTDSSAGAF
;
A
#
# COMPACT_ATOMS: atom_id res chain seq x y z
N MET A 1 -20.38 -41.56 -2.17
CA MET A 1 -20.37 -42.75 -1.28
C MET A 1 -19.82 -44.00 -1.99
N LYS A 2 -18.59 -44.43 -1.65
CA LYS A 2 -18.15 -45.82 -1.39
C LYS A 2 -16.62 -45.83 -1.23
N LYS A 3 -16.17 -45.80 0.03
CA LYS A 3 -14.78 -46.04 0.43
C LYS A 3 -14.36 -47.47 0.04
N ILE A 4 -13.24 -47.62 -0.66
CA ILE A 4 -12.48 -48.88 -0.69
C ILE A 4 -11.14 -48.60 0.00
N HIS A 5 -11.03 -49.03 1.25
CA HIS A 5 -9.75 -49.16 1.94
C HIS A 5 -8.95 -50.30 1.29
N GLN A 6 -7.81 -49.99 0.68
CA GLN A 6 -6.81 -50.99 0.36
C GLN A 6 -6.08 -51.41 1.65
N LYS A 7 -6.21 -52.69 1.98
CA LYS A 7 -5.49 -53.36 3.06
C LYS A 7 -4.07 -53.73 2.61
N CYS A 8 -3.11 -53.55 3.50
CA CYS A 8 -1.78 -54.16 3.45
C CYS A 8 -1.82 -55.66 3.08
N PRO A 9 -0.92 -56.15 2.20
CA PRO A 9 -0.90 -57.54 1.79
C PRO A 9 -0.26 -58.43 2.88
N VAL A 10 -1.05 -59.37 3.41
CA VAL A 10 -0.55 -60.46 4.26
C VAL A 10 -0.04 -61.60 3.35
N PRO A 11 1.20 -62.10 3.49
CA PRO A 11 1.64 -63.27 2.74
C PRO A 11 1.02 -64.53 3.33
N ARG A 12 0.57 -65.44 2.45
CA ARG A 12 0.11 -66.77 2.82
C ARG A 12 1.25 -67.59 3.42
N ILE A 13 1.06 -68.04 4.66
CA ILE A 13 1.93 -68.97 5.38
C ILE A 13 1.88 -70.36 4.72
N GLY A 14 3.01 -70.80 4.19
CA GLY A 14 3.35 -72.22 4.04
C GLY A 14 4.15 -72.68 5.25
N PHE A 15 3.75 -73.80 5.86
CA PHE A 15 4.38 -74.42 7.02
C PHE A 15 5.87 -74.75 6.78
N GLY A 16 6.77 -74.28 7.66
CA GLY A 16 8.14 -74.81 7.74
C GLY A 16 9.14 -73.98 8.55
N LEU A 17 9.35 -74.39 9.81
CA LEU A 17 10.46 -74.06 10.73
C LEU A 17 10.68 -72.59 11.16
N ALA A 18 10.48 -72.37 12.46
CA ALA A 18 10.75 -71.13 13.18
C ALA A 18 12.26 -70.80 13.22
N ALA A 19 12.61 -69.61 12.74
CA ALA A 19 13.76 -68.85 13.19
C ALA A 19 13.31 -67.39 13.39
N LEU A 20 13.68 -66.86 14.55
CA LEU A 20 13.29 -65.58 15.12
C LEU A 20 13.78 -64.41 14.24
N THR A 21 12.91 -63.80 13.44
CA THR A 21 13.11 -62.42 12.94
C THR A 21 12.21 -61.49 13.74
N LEU A 22 12.82 -60.75 14.66
CA LEU A 22 12.24 -59.56 15.25
C LEU A 22 11.76 -58.66 14.11
N ALA A 23 10.46 -58.39 14.06
CA ALA A 23 9.95 -57.29 13.28
C ALA A 23 10.57 -56.01 13.85
N ILE A 24 11.45 -55.37 13.06
CA ILE A 24 11.80 -53.98 13.27
C ILE A 24 10.53 -53.20 12.92
N CYS A 25 9.67 -53.01 13.92
CA CYS A 25 8.71 -51.94 13.89
C CYS A 25 9.56 -50.67 13.81
N GLY A 26 9.52 -49.96 12.68
CA GLY A 26 10.19 -48.67 12.52
C GLY A 26 9.86 -47.81 13.72
N GLN A 27 10.86 -47.18 14.32
CA GLN A 27 10.61 -46.20 15.36
C GLN A 27 9.69 -45.12 14.78
N PRO A 28 8.74 -44.58 15.57
CA PRO A 28 8.00 -43.40 15.14
C PRO A 28 9.00 -42.30 14.78
N PHE A 29 8.83 -41.69 13.60
CA PHE A 29 9.53 -40.46 13.22
C PHE A 29 9.29 -39.43 14.33
N ALA A 30 10.36 -38.81 14.83
CA ALA A 30 10.29 -38.06 16.08
C ALA A 30 9.45 -36.78 15.93
N ASN A 31 9.59 -36.08 14.80
CA ASN A 31 8.79 -34.91 14.38
C ASN A 31 8.78 -34.83 12.84
N GLU A 32 7.76 -34.21 12.26
CA GLU A 32 7.77 -33.78 10.84
C GLU A 32 7.96 -32.26 10.82
N PHE A 33 8.69 -31.72 9.83
CA PHE A 33 8.95 -30.29 9.60
C PHE A 33 8.67 -29.90 8.15
N TYR A 34 7.68 -29.04 7.88
CA TYR A 34 7.41 -28.58 6.50
C TYR A 34 6.69 -27.24 6.50
N GLY A 35 6.95 -26.42 5.48
CA GLY A 35 6.25 -25.15 5.26
C GLY A 35 4.92 -25.35 4.53
N THR A 36 4.88 -26.29 3.58
CA THR A 36 3.65 -26.68 2.89
C THR A 36 3.68 -28.12 2.42
N THR A 37 2.50 -28.71 2.28
CA THR A 37 2.27 -29.99 1.59
C THR A 37 1.61 -29.82 0.23
N GLU A 38 1.28 -28.57 -0.15
CA GLU A 38 0.78 -28.23 -1.49
C GLU A 38 1.74 -28.76 -2.56
N ALA A 39 1.23 -29.58 -3.46
CA ALA A 39 2.03 -30.21 -4.49
C ALA A 39 2.56 -29.16 -5.47
N PHE A 40 1.75 -28.14 -5.77
CA PHE A 40 2.15 -27.08 -6.70
C PHE A 40 3.32 -26.20 -6.19
N ALA A 41 3.66 -26.27 -4.90
CA ALA A 41 4.82 -25.57 -4.36
C ALA A 41 6.18 -26.09 -4.92
N GLU A 42 6.20 -27.29 -5.52
CA GLU A 42 7.39 -27.79 -6.23
C GLU A 42 7.71 -26.99 -7.50
N GLU A 43 6.70 -26.30 -8.04
CA GLU A 43 6.80 -25.67 -9.34
C GLU A 43 7.60 -24.37 -9.31
N ALA A 44 8.17 -24.01 -10.47
CA ALA A 44 8.60 -22.65 -10.78
C ALA A 44 7.85 -22.20 -12.04
N ILE A 45 7.27 -21.01 -12.00
CA ILE A 45 6.33 -20.50 -13.01
C ILE A 45 7.05 -19.53 -13.94
N TYR A 46 7.02 -19.81 -15.24
CA TYR A 46 7.43 -18.87 -16.28
C TYR A 46 6.20 -18.22 -16.89
N PHE A 47 6.02 -16.91 -16.68
CA PHE A 47 4.84 -16.18 -17.14
C PHE A 47 5.05 -15.60 -18.54
N VAL A 48 4.17 -15.94 -19.47
CA VAL A 48 4.14 -15.44 -20.84
C VAL A 48 2.81 -14.74 -21.15
N MET A 49 2.89 -13.58 -21.80
CA MET A 49 1.76 -13.07 -22.57
C MET A 49 1.76 -13.78 -23.91
N THR A 50 0.75 -14.61 -24.17
CA THR A 50 0.76 -15.54 -25.31
C THR A 50 0.99 -14.83 -26.64
N ASP A 51 0.20 -13.79 -26.95
CA ASP A 51 0.33 -12.95 -28.16
C ASP A 51 1.70 -12.27 -28.31
N ARG A 52 2.43 -12.08 -27.21
CA ARG A 52 3.68 -11.31 -27.19
C ARG A 52 4.91 -12.19 -27.17
N PHE A 53 4.78 -13.50 -26.95
CA PHE A 53 5.94 -14.36 -26.78
C PHE A 53 6.63 -14.68 -28.12
N VAL A 54 6.07 -15.56 -28.95
CA VAL A 54 6.62 -15.92 -30.26
C VAL A 54 5.47 -16.29 -31.20
N ASP A 55 5.47 -15.73 -32.41
CA ASP A 55 4.63 -16.19 -33.52
C ASP A 55 5.17 -17.52 -34.06
N GLY A 56 4.47 -18.60 -33.73
CA GLY A 56 4.81 -19.96 -34.14
C GLY A 56 4.07 -20.42 -35.40
N ASP A 57 2.91 -19.86 -35.68
CA ASP A 57 2.08 -20.14 -36.85
C ASP A 57 1.34 -18.89 -37.36
N THR A 58 2.06 -18.08 -38.13
CA THR A 58 1.52 -16.95 -38.92
C THR A 58 0.18 -17.14 -39.65
N SER A 59 -0.30 -18.38 -39.87
CA SER A 59 -1.58 -18.63 -40.53
C SER A 59 -2.81 -18.32 -39.66
N ASN A 60 -2.66 -18.19 -38.33
CA ASN A 60 -3.74 -17.83 -37.40
C ASN A 60 -3.75 -16.34 -37.00
N ASN A 61 -2.79 -15.53 -37.45
CA ASN A 61 -2.62 -14.12 -37.07
C ASN A 61 -3.77 -13.14 -37.40
N GLN A 62 -4.78 -13.56 -38.17
CA GLN A 62 -5.92 -12.73 -38.59
C GLN A 62 -5.59 -11.30 -39.07
N PHE A 63 -4.59 -11.13 -39.94
CA PHE A 63 -4.10 -9.82 -40.41
C PHE A 63 -5.16 -8.79 -40.89
N ASP A 64 -6.31 -9.28 -41.37
CA ASP A 64 -7.39 -8.45 -41.93
C ASP A 64 -8.57 -8.23 -40.97
N GLN A 65 -8.53 -8.77 -39.75
CA GLN A 65 -9.62 -8.67 -38.77
C GLN A 65 -9.89 -7.20 -38.39
N GLY A 66 -11.16 -6.78 -38.45
CA GLY A 66 -11.62 -5.41 -38.18
C GLY A 66 -11.31 -4.37 -39.28
N ASN A 67 -10.56 -4.71 -40.34
CA ASN A 67 -10.15 -3.75 -41.36
C ASN A 67 -11.31 -3.25 -42.24
N ASP A 68 -12.35 -4.06 -42.42
CA ASP A 68 -13.53 -3.73 -43.21
C ASP A 68 -14.37 -2.58 -42.63
N VAL A 69 -14.32 -2.41 -41.30
CA VAL A 69 -14.95 -1.31 -40.56
C VAL A 69 -13.96 -0.24 -40.08
N GLY A 70 -12.68 -0.35 -40.48
CA GLY A 70 -11.62 0.60 -40.11
C GLY A 70 -11.12 0.48 -38.67
N GLN A 71 -11.42 -0.63 -37.98
CA GLN A 71 -11.01 -0.94 -36.61
C GLN A 71 -10.04 -2.13 -36.58
N GLY A 72 -9.10 -2.17 -37.53
CA GLY A 72 -8.14 -3.27 -37.69
C GLY A 72 -7.39 -3.62 -36.40
N THR A 73 -7.27 -4.90 -36.08
CA THR A 73 -6.72 -5.36 -34.80
C THR A 73 -5.21 -5.67 -34.83
N TRP A 74 -4.65 -5.87 -36.02
CA TRP A 74 -3.24 -6.25 -36.22
C TRP A 74 -2.26 -5.06 -36.08
N ASP A 75 -1.13 -5.29 -35.39
CA ASP A 75 0.07 -4.44 -35.33
C ASP A 75 -0.21 -2.92 -35.21
N ARG A 76 -0.82 -2.53 -34.10
CA ARG A 76 -1.18 -1.14 -33.81
C ARG A 76 -0.09 -0.48 -32.98
N SER A 77 0.98 -0.06 -33.65
CA SER A 77 2.10 0.64 -33.01
C SER A 77 1.67 1.98 -32.41
N MET A 78 2.07 2.22 -31.17
CA MET A 78 1.91 3.49 -30.45
C MET A 78 3.29 4.04 -30.06
N PRO A 79 3.84 4.99 -30.84
CA PRO A 79 5.16 5.57 -30.56
C PRO A 79 5.11 6.51 -29.35
N CYS A 80 6.18 6.50 -28.55
CA CYS A 80 6.36 7.34 -27.38
C CYS A 80 7.30 8.51 -27.65
N SER A 81 7.16 9.58 -26.86
CA SER A 81 7.97 10.80 -26.99
C SER A 81 9.45 10.59 -26.66
N ASP A 82 9.77 9.59 -25.83
CA ASP A 82 11.14 9.20 -25.46
C ASP A 82 11.82 8.30 -26.52
N GLY A 83 11.15 8.04 -27.64
CA GLY A 83 11.63 7.19 -28.73
C GLY A 83 11.40 5.68 -28.51
N SER A 84 10.80 5.28 -27.38
CA SER A 84 10.24 3.93 -27.23
C SER A 84 8.91 3.81 -27.99
N ALA A 85 8.35 2.61 -28.04
CA ALA A 85 7.03 2.37 -28.61
C ALA A 85 6.37 1.20 -27.88
N ALA A 86 5.05 1.28 -27.72
CA ALA A 86 4.22 0.15 -27.34
C ALA A 86 3.43 -0.35 -28.56
N ASN A 87 2.81 -1.52 -28.42
CA ASN A 87 1.85 -2.02 -29.39
C ASN A 87 0.52 -2.38 -28.70
N ILE A 88 -0.57 -1.85 -29.23
CA ILE A 88 -1.94 -2.06 -28.71
C ILE A 88 -2.78 -2.98 -29.62
N GLY A 89 -2.15 -3.58 -30.63
CA GLY A 89 -2.70 -4.60 -31.51
C GLY A 89 -2.19 -6.00 -31.15
N TYR A 90 -2.74 -7.01 -31.82
CA TYR A 90 -2.18 -8.35 -31.85
C TYR A 90 -0.82 -8.35 -32.58
N GLN A 91 0.10 -9.20 -32.12
CA GLN A 91 1.44 -9.39 -32.69
C GLN A 91 1.75 -10.84 -33.10
N GLY A 92 0.80 -11.76 -32.89
CA GLY A 92 0.78 -13.09 -33.52
C GLY A 92 1.37 -14.21 -32.67
N GLY A 93 1.67 -13.97 -31.40
CA GLY A 93 2.12 -15.04 -30.51
C GLY A 93 1.01 -16.07 -30.20
N ASP A 94 1.37 -17.35 -30.17
CA ASP A 94 0.40 -18.45 -30.16
C ASP A 94 0.90 -19.69 -29.40
N PHE A 95 0.06 -20.73 -29.32
CA PHE A 95 0.45 -21.99 -28.66
C PHE A 95 1.62 -22.69 -29.36
N ALA A 96 1.74 -22.56 -30.69
CA ALA A 96 2.86 -23.13 -31.42
C ALA A 96 4.18 -22.45 -31.04
N GLY A 97 4.19 -21.13 -30.85
CA GLY A 97 5.35 -20.35 -30.45
C GLY A 97 5.85 -20.73 -29.07
N ILE A 98 4.94 -20.92 -28.11
CA ILE A 98 5.27 -21.43 -26.77
C ILE A 98 5.80 -22.86 -26.88
N TYR A 99 5.07 -23.77 -27.55
CA TYR A 99 5.47 -25.17 -27.69
C TYR A 99 6.84 -25.35 -28.37
N ASN A 100 7.09 -24.60 -29.46
CA ASN A 100 8.36 -24.65 -30.19
C ASN A 100 9.56 -24.15 -29.38
N ASN A 101 9.30 -23.40 -28.29
CA ASN A 101 10.31 -22.87 -27.37
C ASN A 101 10.15 -23.44 -25.94
N ALA A 102 9.41 -24.53 -25.77
CA ALA A 102 9.22 -25.16 -24.46
C ALA A 102 10.53 -25.71 -23.89
N ASP A 103 11.47 -26.10 -24.75
CA ASP A 103 12.82 -26.51 -24.39
C ASP A 103 13.60 -25.37 -23.70
N TYR A 104 13.50 -24.14 -24.20
CA TYR A 104 14.10 -22.94 -23.60
C TYR A 104 13.63 -22.75 -22.16
N ILE A 105 12.33 -22.87 -21.94
CA ILE A 105 11.71 -22.69 -20.62
C ILE A 105 12.14 -23.82 -19.67
N ALA A 106 12.07 -25.08 -20.13
CA ALA A 106 12.41 -26.25 -19.33
C ALA A 106 13.92 -26.33 -19.01
N GLU A 107 14.80 -25.98 -19.95
CA GLU A 107 16.25 -25.93 -19.74
C GLU A 107 16.64 -24.84 -18.73
N MET A 108 15.92 -23.72 -18.73
CA MET A 108 16.09 -22.68 -17.71
C MET A 108 15.66 -23.16 -16.31
N GLY A 109 15.00 -24.30 -16.17
CA GLY A 109 14.68 -24.92 -14.88
C GLY A 109 13.27 -24.66 -14.38
N PHE A 110 12.45 -23.97 -15.17
CA PHE A 110 11.01 -23.86 -14.92
C PHE A 110 10.33 -25.22 -15.16
N THR A 111 9.20 -25.39 -14.49
CA THR A 111 8.40 -26.62 -14.51
C THR A 111 6.93 -26.33 -14.80
N SER A 112 6.56 -25.06 -14.91
CA SER A 112 5.23 -24.61 -15.31
C SER A 112 5.29 -23.33 -16.11
N VAL A 113 4.28 -23.11 -16.95
CA VAL A 113 4.11 -21.92 -17.77
C VAL A 113 2.76 -21.31 -17.45
N TRP A 114 2.76 -20.05 -17.00
CA TRP A 114 1.55 -19.24 -16.90
C TRP A 114 1.30 -18.55 -18.24
N ILE A 115 0.15 -18.80 -18.84
CA ILE A 115 -0.30 -18.16 -20.07
C ILE A 115 -1.49 -17.24 -19.76
N THR A 116 -1.54 -16.06 -20.39
CA THR A 116 -2.68 -15.14 -20.33
C THR A 116 -3.98 -15.80 -20.81
N PRO A 117 -5.17 -15.21 -20.55
CA PRO A 117 -6.43 -15.87 -20.85
C PRO A 117 -6.54 -16.27 -22.32
N VAL A 118 -7.11 -17.45 -22.56
CA VAL A 118 -7.20 -18.06 -23.90
C VAL A 118 -8.57 -17.88 -24.57
N VAL A 119 -9.51 -17.26 -23.86
CA VAL A 119 -10.91 -17.14 -24.28
C VAL A 119 -11.07 -16.14 -25.42
N ASP A 120 -12.09 -16.32 -26.27
CA ASP A 120 -12.44 -15.43 -27.39
C ASP A 120 -12.59 -13.96 -26.96
N ASN A 121 -12.08 -13.02 -27.76
CA ASN A 121 -12.10 -11.57 -27.55
C ASN A 121 -12.79 -10.82 -28.72
N PRO A 122 -13.03 -9.50 -28.61
CA PRO A 122 -13.58 -8.71 -29.72
C PRO A 122 -12.66 -8.63 -30.95
N ASP A 123 -13.29 -8.70 -32.13
CA ASP A 123 -12.63 -8.71 -33.45
C ASP A 123 -12.35 -7.31 -34.01
N GLU A 124 -12.46 -6.28 -33.18
CA GLU A 124 -12.32 -4.88 -33.56
C GLU A 124 -11.50 -4.13 -32.49
N ALA A 125 -10.79 -3.07 -32.90
CA ALA A 125 -10.22 -2.12 -31.96
C ALA A 125 -11.33 -1.35 -31.22
N PHE A 126 -11.19 -1.19 -29.91
CA PHE A 126 -12.17 -0.51 -29.06
C PHE A 126 -12.25 0.98 -29.39
N THR A 127 -13.44 1.51 -29.68
CA THR A 127 -13.61 2.95 -30.01
C THR A 127 -14.02 3.82 -28.83
N GLY A 128 -14.41 3.21 -27.72
CA GLY A 128 -14.77 3.91 -26.48
C GLY A 128 -13.56 4.42 -25.70
N GLY A 129 -13.83 5.00 -24.54
CA GLY A 129 -12.82 5.42 -23.58
C GLY A 129 -11.98 6.65 -23.95
N SER A 130 -10.99 6.93 -23.11
CA SER A 130 -10.02 8.00 -23.33
C SER A 130 -8.90 7.55 -24.30
N PRO A 131 -8.32 8.48 -25.10
CA PRO A 131 -7.16 8.19 -25.94
C PRO A 131 -6.01 7.55 -25.16
N LEU A 132 -5.37 6.54 -25.75
CA LEU A 132 -4.21 5.88 -25.19
C LEU A 132 -2.95 6.73 -25.42
N GLU A 133 -2.18 6.95 -24.36
CA GLU A 133 -0.87 7.62 -24.40
C GLU A 133 0.18 6.77 -23.71
N CYS A 134 1.46 7.01 -23.99
CA CYS A 134 2.53 6.24 -23.37
C CYS A 134 2.57 6.48 -21.86
N GLY A 135 2.53 5.38 -21.09
CA GLY A 135 2.43 5.43 -19.64
C GLY A 135 1.04 5.80 -19.10
N ALA A 136 0.01 5.84 -19.96
CA ALA A 136 -1.36 5.95 -19.50
C ALA A 136 -1.72 4.79 -18.54
N GLY A 137 -2.51 5.10 -17.52
CA GLY A 137 -3.02 4.13 -16.56
C GLY A 137 -4.35 3.52 -17.01
N VAL A 138 -4.98 2.81 -16.08
CA VAL A 138 -6.27 2.12 -16.25
C VAL A 138 -7.36 3.08 -16.78
N GLY A 139 -8.12 2.65 -17.80
CA GLY A 139 -9.27 3.38 -18.36
C GLY A 139 -9.00 4.20 -19.63
N ALA A 140 -7.78 4.19 -20.14
CA ALA A 140 -7.42 4.76 -21.44
C ALA A 140 -7.25 3.66 -22.49
N ASP A 141 -8.34 3.06 -22.99
CA ASP A 141 -8.27 1.91 -23.90
C ASP A 141 -8.67 2.21 -25.36
N LYS A 142 -8.88 3.49 -25.72
CA LYS A 142 -9.28 3.85 -27.09
C LYS A 142 -8.23 3.41 -28.12
N GLY A 143 -8.66 2.56 -29.04
CA GLY A 143 -7.88 2.01 -30.13
C GLY A 143 -7.12 0.73 -29.77
N LYS A 144 -7.22 0.24 -28.53
CA LYS A 144 -6.65 -1.04 -28.06
C LYS A 144 -7.50 -2.22 -28.53
N THR A 145 -6.90 -3.40 -28.55
CA THR A 145 -7.51 -4.65 -29.02
C THR A 145 -7.40 -5.72 -27.93
N GLY A 146 -8.14 -6.82 -28.07
CA GLY A 146 -8.19 -7.91 -27.09
C GLY A 146 -6.94 -8.79 -26.96
N TYR A 147 -5.78 -8.40 -27.51
CA TYR A 147 -4.56 -9.20 -27.57
C TYR A 147 -4.08 -9.80 -26.24
N HIS A 148 -4.49 -9.20 -25.12
CA HIS A 148 -4.09 -9.60 -23.78
C HIS A 148 -4.99 -10.70 -23.18
N GLY A 149 -6.12 -11.03 -23.81
CA GLY A 149 -7.03 -12.11 -23.38
C GLY A 149 -8.10 -11.71 -22.36
N TYR A 150 -7.91 -10.62 -21.61
CA TYR A 150 -8.85 -10.16 -20.57
C TYR A 150 -10.17 -9.55 -21.06
N TRP A 151 -10.46 -9.51 -22.37
CA TRP A 151 -11.72 -8.99 -22.89
C TRP A 151 -12.65 -10.13 -23.34
N GLY A 152 -12.80 -11.14 -22.48
CA GLY A 152 -13.55 -12.35 -22.79
C GLY A 152 -14.99 -12.07 -23.26
N VAL A 153 -15.37 -12.67 -24.39
CA VAL A 153 -16.73 -12.63 -24.95
C VAL A 153 -17.37 -14.01 -25.05
N ASN A 154 -16.54 -15.07 -25.09
CA ASN A 154 -17.01 -16.45 -24.98
C ASN A 154 -16.01 -17.29 -24.19
N PHE A 155 -16.37 -17.62 -22.95
CA PHE A 155 -15.48 -18.34 -22.03
C PHE A 155 -15.34 -19.83 -22.33
N TYR A 156 -16.06 -20.37 -23.32
CA TYR A 156 -15.97 -21.76 -23.78
C TYR A 156 -15.14 -21.95 -25.04
N GLN A 157 -14.79 -20.86 -25.72
CA GLN A 157 -14.11 -20.89 -27.02
C GLN A 157 -12.72 -20.28 -26.89
N VAL A 158 -11.74 -20.94 -27.52
CA VAL A 158 -10.39 -20.40 -27.62
C VAL A 158 -10.38 -19.31 -28.69
N ASP A 159 -9.69 -18.22 -28.42
CA ASP A 159 -9.48 -17.12 -29.36
C ASP A 159 -8.81 -17.60 -30.66
N GLU A 160 -9.29 -17.14 -31.82
CA GLU A 160 -8.86 -17.64 -33.13
C GLU A 160 -7.39 -17.37 -33.48
N HIS A 161 -6.70 -16.55 -32.69
CA HIS A 161 -5.27 -16.24 -32.86
C HIS A 161 -4.35 -17.28 -32.19
N LEU A 162 -4.86 -18.18 -31.34
CA LEU A 162 -4.01 -18.98 -30.45
C LEU A 162 -3.78 -20.43 -30.91
N GLU A 163 -4.79 -21.08 -31.49
CA GLU A 163 -4.66 -22.47 -31.94
C GLU A 163 -4.02 -22.56 -33.32
N SER A 164 -3.21 -23.62 -33.52
CA SER A 164 -2.66 -24.00 -34.82
C SER A 164 -3.26 -25.33 -35.28
N PRO A 165 -3.26 -25.66 -36.59
CA PRO A 165 -3.74 -26.95 -37.07
C PRO A 165 -3.05 -28.15 -36.39
N GLY A 166 -3.79 -28.90 -35.56
CA GLY A 166 -3.26 -30.05 -34.81
C GLY A 166 -2.50 -29.69 -33.53
N LEU A 167 -2.72 -28.47 -33.03
CA LEU A 167 -2.27 -28.00 -31.73
C LEU A 167 -3.39 -27.18 -31.07
N SER A 168 -4.51 -27.84 -30.78
CA SER A 168 -5.56 -27.30 -29.92
C SER A 168 -5.06 -27.07 -28.49
N PHE A 169 -5.78 -26.32 -27.66
CA PHE A 169 -5.41 -26.09 -26.25
C PHE A 169 -5.14 -27.41 -25.48
N ARG A 170 -5.98 -28.42 -25.69
CA ARG A 170 -5.79 -29.76 -25.14
C ARG A 170 -4.49 -30.42 -25.62
N GLU A 171 -4.21 -30.34 -26.91
CA GLU A 171 -2.99 -30.92 -27.49
C GLU A 171 -1.74 -30.15 -27.04
N PHE A 172 -1.83 -28.84 -26.90
CA PHE A 172 -0.80 -27.98 -26.34
C PHE A 172 -0.44 -28.43 -24.92
N ASN A 173 -1.40 -28.46 -23.99
CA ASN A 173 -1.15 -28.87 -22.60
C ASN A 173 -0.57 -30.28 -22.51
N SER A 174 -1.20 -31.25 -23.21
CA SER A 174 -0.74 -32.63 -23.21
C SER A 174 0.69 -32.79 -23.72
N LYS A 175 1.13 -31.97 -24.68
CA LYS A 175 2.49 -32.01 -25.22
C LYS A 175 3.48 -31.24 -24.33
N MET A 176 3.10 -30.09 -23.79
CA MET A 176 3.91 -29.34 -22.83
C MET A 176 4.31 -30.23 -21.65
N GLU A 177 3.34 -30.91 -21.05
CA GLU A 177 3.59 -31.83 -19.95
C GLU A 177 4.33 -33.09 -20.42
N GLY A 178 3.82 -33.75 -21.46
CA GLY A 178 4.33 -35.06 -21.91
C GLY A 178 5.74 -35.04 -22.52
N GLU A 179 6.14 -33.94 -23.15
CA GLU A 179 7.42 -33.81 -23.86
C GLU A 179 8.46 -33.01 -23.06
N PHE A 180 8.03 -32.02 -22.27
CA PHE A 180 8.93 -31.10 -21.56
C PHE A 180 8.77 -31.12 -20.03
N GLY A 181 7.74 -31.78 -19.51
CA GLY A 181 7.42 -31.76 -18.08
C GLY A 181 7.00 -30.37 -17.61
N LEU A 182 6.38 -29.58 -18.49
CA LEU A 182 5.86 -28.25 -18.19
C LEU A 182 4.35 -28.31 -17.96
N LYS A 183 3.92 -27.96 -16.76
CA LYS A 183 2.51 -27.76 -16.41
C LYS A 183 1.99 -26.42 -16.94
N THR A 184 0.69 -26.32 -17.22
CA THR A 184 0.07 -25.07 -17.66
C THR A 184 -0.71 -24.42 -16.52
N VAL A 185 -0.34 -23.19 -16.16
CA VAL A 185 -1.17 -22.30 -15.33
C VAL A 185 -2.02 -21.45 -16.26
N LEU A 186 -3.33 -21.66 -16.26
CA LEU A 186 -4.24 -20.87 -17.08
C LEU A 186 -4.70 -19.63 -16.31
N ASP A 187 -4.57 -18.47 -16.93
CA ASP A 187 -5.19 -17.24 -16.44
C ASP A 187 -6.70 -17.24 -16.70
N ILE A 188 -7.48 -16.93 -15.68
CA ILE A 188 -8.95 -16.96 -15.73
C ILE A 188 -9.53 -15.62 -15.26
N VAL A 189 -10.62 -15.21 -15.90
CA VAL A 189 -11.36 -13.99 -15.54
C VAL A 189 -12.73 -14.39 -15.01
N GLY A 190 -13.03 -14.02 -13.76
CA GLY A 190 -14.36 -14.22 -13.18
C GLY A 190 -15.18 -12.94 -13.08
N ASN A 191 -14.52 -11.78 -13.09
CA ASN A 191 -15.15 -10.50 -12.78
C ASN A 191 -15.91 -9.88 -13.96
N HIS A 192 -15.40 -9.98 -15.18
CA HIS A 192 -15.86 -9.14 -16.28
C HIS A 192 -15.70 -9.81 -17.65
N GLY A 193 -16.41 -9.28 -18.64
CA GLY A 193 -16.16 -9.50 -20.07
C GLY A 193 -15.47 -8.30 -20.74
N SER A 194 -15.68 -8.14 -22.05
CA SER A 194 -15.12 -7.03 -22.85
C SER A 194 -15.64 -5.63 -22.45
N PRO A 195 -14.95 -4.54 -22.87
CA PRO A 195 -15.43 -3.16 -22.69
C PRO A 195 -16.84 -2.97 -23.25
N SER A 196 -17.67 -2.20 -22.56
CA SER A 196 -19.13 -2.34 -22.72
C SER A 196 -19.89 -1.04 -22.95
N TYR A 197 -19.27 0.14 -22.80
CA TYR A 197 -19.91 1.44 -23.02
C TYR A 197 -18.96 2.55 -23.49
N THR A 198 -19.52 3.71 -23.86
CA THR A 198 -18.86 4.93 -24.42
C THR A 198 -18.37 4.86 -25.86
N MET A 199 -18.64 3.76 -26.56
CA MET A 199 -18.38 3.69 -27.99
C MET A 199 -19.29 4.69 -28.71
N THR A 200 -18.80 5.29 -29.80
CA THR A 200 -19.61 6.24 -30.59
C THR A 200 -20.84 5.59 -31.22
N GLU A 201 -20.69 4.32 -31.58
CA GLU A 201 -21.74 3.44 -32.08
C GLU A 201 -21.50 2.05 -31.46
N SER A 202 -22.54 1.23 -31.28
CA SER A 202 -22.34 -0.13 -30.77
C SER A 202 -21.45 -0.94 -31.71
N GLN A 203 -20.42 -1.58 -31.15
CA GLN A 203 -19.52 -2.49 -31.86
C GLN A 203 -19.88 -3.94 -31.56
N ALA A 204 -19.59 -4.85 -32.49
CA ALA A 204 -19.82 -6.28 -32.27
C ALA A 204 -18.91 -6.81 -31.14
N LYS A 205 -19.39 -7.82 -30.39
CA LYS A 205 -18.68 -8.49 -29.29
C LYS A 205 -18.35 -7.61 -28.06
N PHE A 206 -18.37 -6.29 -28.17
CA PHE A 206 -18.15 -5.37 -27.04
C PHE A 206 -19.36 -5.30 -26.11
N GLY A 207 -19.14 -5.66 -24.84
CA GLY A 207 -20.17 -5.77 -23.81
C GLY A 207 -21.11 -6.95 -23.99
N GLN A 208 -20.73 -7.96 -24.79
CA GLN A 208 -21.54 -9.13 -25.10
C GLN A 208 -20.91 -10.42 -24.57
N ILE A 209 -21.73 -11.32 -24.04
CA ILE A 209 -21.32 -12.68 -23.61
C ILE A 209 -22.09 -13.73 -24.40
N TYR A 210 -21.38 -14.76 -24.88
CA TYR A 210 -21.90 -15.88 -25.65
C TYR A 210 -21.75 -17.21 -24.92
N ASP A 211 -22.67 -18.15 -25.17
CA ASP A 211 -22.58 -19.53 -24.69
C ASP A 211 -21.70 -20.43 -25.56
N GLN A 212 -21.49 -21.68 -25.11
CA GLN A 212 -20.72 -22.70 -25.83
C GLN A 212 -21.20 -22.95 -27.27
N ASP A 213 -22.50 -22.74 -27.53
CA ASP A 213 -23.15 -22.96 -28.83
C ASP A 213 -23.14 -21.68 -29.69
N GLY A 214 -22.57 -20.58 -29.17
CA GLY A 214 -22.46 -19.29 -29.85
C GLY A 214 -23.73 -18.44 -29.77
N ASN A 215 -24.66 -18.73 -28.85
CA ASN A 215 -25.84 -17.89 -28.65
C ASN A 215 -25.52 -16.74 -27.69
N LEU A 216 -26.04 -15.55 -27.99
CA LEU A 216 -25.93 -14.37 -27.11
C LEU A 216 -26.69 -14.62 -25.80
N LYS A 217 -26.00 -14.45 -24.67
CA LYS A 217 -26.56 -14.62 -23.32
C LYS A 217 -26.72 -13.30 -22.57
N ALA A 218 -25.77 -12.38 -22.74
CA ALA A 218 -25.83 -11.06 -22.14
C ALA A 218 -25.29 -9.99 -23.10
N ASP A 219 -25.82 -8.77 -23.01
CA ASP A 219 -25.39 -7.62 -23.81
C ASP A 219 -25.64 -6.29 -23.07
N HIS A 220 -24.59 -5.50 -22.84
CA HIS A 220 -24.65 -4.16 -22.22
C HIS A 220 -25.29 -3.10 -23.13
N MET A 221 -25.37 -3.37 -24.44
CA MET A 221 -25.94 -2.50 -25.47
C MET A 221 -25.31 -1.10 -25.55
N ASN A 222 -24.01 -0.98 -25.24
CA ASN A 222 -23.30 0.31 -25.16
C ASN A 222 -23.92 1.29 -24.15
N ARG A 223 -24.52 0.78 -23.07
CA ARG A 223 -25.11 1.58 -21.99
C ARG A 223 -24.21 1.61 -20.76
N GLN A 224 -24.23 2.73 -20.04
CA GLN A 224 -23.56 2.80 -18.75
C GLN A 224 -24.20 1.82 -17.75
N PRO A 225 -23.44 1.29 -16.78
CA PRO A 225 -23.96 0.36 -15.77
C PRO A 225 -25.24 0.86 -15.06
N SER A 226 -25.30 2.15 -14.73
CA SER A 226 -26.48 2.77 -14.11
C SER A 226 -27.72 2.86 -15.01
N ASP A 227 -27.54 2.71 -16.32
CA ASP A 227 -28.61 2.79 -17.33
C ASP A 227 -29.10 1.40 -17.76
N LEU A 228 -28.50 0.33 -17.22
CA LEU A 228 -28.98 -1.03 -17.43
C LEU A 228 -30.35 -1.21 -16.77
N SER A 229 -31.26 -1.88 -17.48
CA SER A 229 -32.67 -2.02 -17.10
C SER A 229 -33.02 -3.45 -16.70
N ASP A 230 -33.78 -3.60 -15.61
CA ASP A 230 -34.38 -4.88 -15.17
C ASP A 230 -35.45 -5.43 -16.14
N ASP A 231 -35.97 -4.61 -17.06
CA ASP A 231 -36.96 -5.03 -18.05
C ASP A 231 -36.32 -5.66 -19.31
N GLU A 232 -34.98 -5.65 -19.40
CA GLU A 232 -34.21 -6.19 -20.52
C GLU A 232 -33.34 -7.34 -20.03
N SER A 233 -33.75 -8.57 -20.37
CA SER A 233 -33.13 -9.81 -19.87
C SER A 233 -31.67 -9.98 -20.26
N LEU A 234 -31.20 -9.32 -21.33
CA LEU A 234 -29.77 -9.37 -21.71
C LEU A 234 -28.88 -8.58 -20.74
N HIS A 235 -29.44 -7.76 -19.85
CA HIS A 235 -28.67 -7.09 -18.81
C HIS A 235 -28.55 -7.89 -17.51
N ASP A 236 -29.26 -9.01 -17.37
CA ASP A 236 -29.44 -9.70 -16.08
C ASP A 236 -28.11 -10.22 -15.51
N TRP A 237 -27.11 -10.52 -16.36
CA TRP A 237 -25.80 -11.03 -15.95
C TRP A 237 -24.81 -9.94 -15.52
N TYR A 238 -25.17 -8.66 -15.59
CA TYR A 238 -24.27 -7.55 -15.29
C TYR A 238 -24.67 -6.80 -14.03
N ASN A 239 -23.66 -6.40 -13.27
CA ASN A 239 -23.90 -5.51 -12.14
C ASN A 239 -24.25 -4.08 -12.62
N ARG A 240 -24.99 -3.35 -11.78
CA ARG A 240 -25.43 -1.97 -12.07
C ARG A 240 -24.56 -0.89 -11.40
N GLY A 241 -23.61 -1.30 -10.55
CA GLY A 241 -22.74 -0.41 -9.80
C GLY A 241 -21.60 0.19 -10.63
N GLY A 242 -21.27 -0.46 -11.75
CA GLY A 242 -20.10 -0.16 -12.56
C GLY A 242 -18.80 -0.59 -11.87
N GLY A 243 -17.68 -0.48 -12.59
CA GLY A 243 -16.39 -0.92 -12.06
C GLY A 243 -15.21 -0.63 -12.97
N LEU A 244 -14.38 -1.64 -13.22
CA LEU A 244 -13.02 -1.48 -13.73
C LEU A 244 -13.01 -1.13 -15.22
N ALA A 245 -12.31 -0.06 -15.61
CA ALA A 245 -11.92 0.23 -16.99
C ALA A 245 -13.02 0.11 -18.09
N GLN A 246 -14.27 0.41 -17.75
CA GLN A 246 -15.42 0.31 -18.67
C GLN A 246 -15.76 -1.11 -19.13
N LEU A 247 -15.31 -2.12 -18.39
CA LEU A 247 -15.56 -3.52 -18.66
C LEU A 247 -17.01 -3.90 -18.34
N SER A 248 -17.47 -4.99 -18.94
CA SER A 248 -18.80 -5.56 -18.65
C SER A 248 -18.71 -6.43 -17.39
N ASP A 249 -18.81 -5.78 -16.23
CA ASP A 249 -18.69 -6.46 -14.95
C ASP A 249 -19.89 -7.37 -14.70
N LEU A 250 -19.60 -8.63 -14.39
CA LEU A 250 -20.59 -9.67 -14.15
C LEU A 250 -21.21 -9.52 -12.77
N ASP A 251 -22.45 -9.98 -12.62
CA ASP A 251 -23.15 -10.03 -11.34
C ASP A 251 -22.69 -11.27 -10.55
N ASP A 252 -22.05 -11.05 -9.40
CA ASP A 252 -21.51 -12.11 -8.54
C ASP A 252 -22.58 -12.76 -7.65
N GLU A 253 -23.80 -12.23 -7.64
CA GLU A 253 -24.97 -12.84 -6.98
C GLU A 253 -25.82 -13.70 -7.94
N ASP A 254 -25.58 -13.62 -9.26
CA ASP A 254 -26.37 -14.38 -10.25
C ASP A 254 -25.91 -15.86 -10.34
N PRO A 255 -26.81 -16.83 -10.07
CA PRO A 255 -26.45 -18.25 -10.10
C PRO A 255 -26.18 -18.79 -11.52
N GLU A 256 -26.75 -18.20 -12.57
CA GLU A 256 -26.44 -18.58 -13.96
C GLU A 256 -25.03 -18.15 -14.35
N VAL A 257 -24.57 -16.99 -13.89
CA VAL A 257 -23.17 -16.53 -14.07
C VAL A 257 -22.20 -17.52 -13.39
N MET A 258 -22.47 -17.89 -12.14
CA MET A 258 -21.68 -18.91 -11.42
C MET A 258 -21.65 -20.25 -12.17
N ASP A 259 -22.81 -20.74 -12.62
CA ASP A 259 -22.91 -21.99 -13.38
C ASP A 259 -22.15 -21.93 -14.71
N TYR A 260 -22.25 -20.81 -15.41
CA TYR A 260 -21.56 -20.56 -16.67
C TYR A 260 -20.05 -20.61 -16.51
N LEU A 261 -19.49 -19.83 -15.56
CA LEU A 261 -18.05 -19.73 -15.34
C LEU A 261 -17.47 -21.04 -14.81
N VAL A 262 -18.09 -21.67 -13.80
CA VAL A 262 -17.60 -22.96 -13.28
C VAL A 262 -17.57 -24.02 -14.39
N SER A 263 -18.62 -24.11 -15.20
CA SER A 263 -18.69 -25.10 -16.27
C SER A 263 -17.66 -24.84 -17.37
N ALA A 264 -17.41 -23.58 -17.73
CA ALA A 264 -16.35 -23.19 -18.66
C ALA A 264 -14.97 -23.57 -18.13
N TYR A 265 -14.68 -23.24 -16.86
CA TYR A 265 -13.37 -23.52 -16.28
C TYR A 265 -13.14 -25.00 -15.97
N LEU A 266 -14.18 -25.78 -15.66
CA LEU A 266 -14.08 -27.25 -15.61
C LEU A 266 -13.75 -27.85 -16.98
N GLN A 267 -14.27 -27.29 -18.07
CA GLN A 267 -13.86 -27.69 -19.43
C GLN A 267 -12.37 -27.45 -19.64
N TRP A 268 -11.82 -26.32 -19.21
CA TRP A 268 -10.40 -26.01 -19.38
C TRP A 268 -9.49 -26.89 -18.52
N ILE A 269 -9.93 -27.26 -17.31
CA ILE A 269 -9.26 -28.28 -16.49
C ILE A 269 -9.28 -29.64 -17.20
N ASP A 270 -10.43 -30.07 -17.75
CA ASP A 270 -10.51 -31.32 -18.52
C ASP A 270 -9.60 -31.31 -19.76
N GLN A 271 -9.28 -30.13 -20.29
CA GLN A 271 -8.32 -29.92 -21.37
C GLN A 271 -6.86 -29.80 -20.92
N GLY A 272 -6.56 -29.96 -19.63
CA GLY A 272 -5.20 -30.06 -19.11
C GLY A 272 -4.61 -28.77 -18.54
N ALA A 273 -5.43 -27.79 -18.13
CA ALA A 273 -4.94 -26.75 -17.22
C ALA A 273 -4.63 -27.38 -15.85
N ASP A 274 -3.43 -27.14 -15.32
CA ASP A 274 -2.94 -27.74 -14.07
C ASP A 274 -3.20 -26.86 -12.83
N ALA A 275 -3.34 -25.55 -13.04
CA ALA A 275 -3.65 -24.57 -12.01
C ALA A 275 -4.29 -23.32 -12.65
N PHE A 276 -4.90 -22.48 -11.81
CA PHE A 276 -5.40 -21.17 -12.24
C PHE A 276 -4.65 -20.00 -11.60
N ARG A 277 -4.35 -19.00 -12.43
CA ARG A 277 -4.19 -17.61 -11.97
C ARG A 277 -5.54 -16.92 -12.15
N ILE A 278 -6.06 -16.31 -11.09
CA ILE A 278 -7.37 -15.63 -11.10
C ILE A 278 -7.15 -14.12 -11.21
N ASP A 279 -7.61 -13.55 -12.31
CA ASP A 279 -7.60 -12.10 -12.54
C ASP A 279 -8.48 -11.36 -11.54
N THR A 280 -8.03 -10.17 -11.12
CA THR A 280 -8.85 -9.18 -10.39
C THR A 280 -9.69 -9.75 -9.24
N ILE A 281 -9.15 -10.69 -8.45
CA ILE A 281 -9.91 -11.47 -7.44
C ILE A 281 -10.65 -10.60 -6.41
N ALA A 282 -10.15 -9.40 -6.14
CA ALA A 282 -10.75 -8.47 -5.17
C ALA A 282 -12.10 -7.86 -5.61
N TRP A 283 -12.45 -7.95 -6.89
CA TRP A 283 -13.65 -7.32 -7.45
C TRP A 283 -14.92 -8.18 -7.35
N MET A 284 -14.77 -9.49 -7.08
CA MET A 284 -15.89 -10.38 -6.77
C MET A 284 -15.89 -10.70 -5.27
N SER A 285 -17.06 -10.93 -4.69
CA SER A 285 -17.16 -11.25 -3.26
C SER A 285 -16.44 -12.56 -2.89
N HIS A 286 -15.99 -12.67 -1.64
CA HIS A 286 -15.47 -13.94 -1.13
C HIS A 286 -16.51 -15.07 -1.15
N ALA A 287 -17.80 -14.76 -1.06
CA ALA A 287 -18.86 -15.75 -1.16
C ALA A 287 -18.88 -16.40 -2.54
N PHE A 288 -18.75 -15.59 -3.60
CA PHE A 288 -18.59 -16.07 -4.97
C PHE A 288 -17.35 -16.97 -5.10
N TRP A 289 -16.17 -16.50 -4.66
CA TRP A 289 -14.94 -17.29 -4.78
C TRP A 289 -14.92 -18.56 -3.93
N LYS A 290 -15.58 -18.54 -2.77
CA LYS A 290 -15.78 -19.73 -1.94
C LYS A 290 -16.57 -20.80 -2.68
N GLU A 291 -17.71 -20.43 -3.26
CA GLU A 291 -18.53 -21.37 -4.03
C GLU A 291 -17.81 -21.84 -5.30
N PHE A 292 -17.17 -20.93 -6.03
CA PHE A 292 -16.39 -21.25 -7.23
C PHE A 292 -15.30 -22.29 -6.93
N SER A 293 -14.45 -22.00 -5.94
CA SER A 293 -13.34 -22.88 -5.56
C SER A 293 -13.81 -24.22 -4.98
N ASP A 294 -14.90 -24.23 -4.19
CA ASP A 294 -15.51 -25.47 -3.71
C ASP A 294 -16.00 -26.35 -4.85
N ARG A 295 -16.64 -25.78 -5.86
CA ARG A 295 -17.15 -26.54 -7.01
C ARG A 295 -16.02 -27.08 -7.88
N ILE A 296 -14.98 -26.28 -8.14
CA ILE A 296 -13.78 -26.75 -8.83
C ILE A 296 -13.12 -27.91 -8.06
N ARG A 297 -12.93 -27.76 -6.74
CA ARG A 297 -12.28 -28.79 -5.90
C ARG A 297 -13.17 -29.98 -5.57
N ALA A 298 -14.49 -29.88 -5.75
CA ALA A 298 -15.37 -31.04 -5.67
C ALA A 298 -15.05 -32.07 -6.77
N GLU A 299 -14.59 -31.60 -7.93
CA GLU A 299 -14.16 -32.44 -9.05
C GLU A 299 -12.63 -32.65 -9.06
N ASN A 300 -11.85 -31.66 -8.61
CA ASN A 300 -10.39 -31.66 -8.60
C ASN A 300 -9.84 -31.26 -7.22
N PRO A 301 -9.81 -32.18 -6.22
CA PRO A 301 -9.60 -31.84 -4.80
C PRO A 301 -8.34 -31.05 -4.46
N ASP A 302 -7.26 -31.27 -5.22
CA ASP A 302 -5.95 -30.65 -4.99
C ASP A 302 -5.64 -29.56 -6.04
N PHE A 303 -6.67 -29.02 -6.71
CA PHE A 303 -6.47 -28.01 -7.74
C PHE A 303 -5.97 -26.69 -7.15
N TYR A 304 -4.78 -26.30 -7.56
CA TYR A 304 -4.10 -25.10 -7.08
C TYR A 304 -4.61 -23.85 -7.81
N MET A 305 -4.88 -22.80 -7.04
CA MET A 305 -5.38 -21.52 -7.55
C MET A 305 -4.71 -20.38 -6.79
N PHE A 306 -4.31 -19.33 -7.50
CA PHE A 306 -3.84 -18.08 -6.90
C PHE A 306 -4.44 -16.87 -7.60
N GLY A 307 -4.85 -15.86 -6.83
CA GLY A 307 -5.50 -14.66 -7.35
C GLY A 307 -4.63 -13.42 -7.36
N GLU A 308 -4.99 -12.49 -8.24
CA GLU A 308 -4.46 -11.14 -8.24
C GLU A 308 -5.33 -10.21 -7.39
N ASN A 309 -4.83 -9.86 -6.21
CA ASN A 309 -5.29 -8.69 -5.48
C ASN A 309 -4.15 -7.69 -5.45
N PHE A 310 -4.17 -6.69 -6.35
CA PHE A 310 -3.10 -5.71 -6.49
C PHE A 310 -3.06 -4.73 -5.31
N ASN A 311 -2.56 -5.21 -4.17
CA ASN A 311 -2.46 -4.48 -2.92
C ASN A 311 -1.18 -4.88 -2.17
N TYR A 312 -0.43 -3.90 -1.72
CA TYR A 312 0.84 -4.10 -1.00
C TYR A 312 0.67 -4.35 0.50
N ASN A 313 -0.56 -4.34 1.03
CA ASN A 313 -0.87 -4.70 2.40
C ASN A 313 -1.11 -6.23 2.50
N ALA A 314 -0.23 -6.91 3.22
CA ALA A 314 -0.30 -8.36 3.39
C ALA A 314 -1.65 -8.83 4.00
N GLY A 315 -2.21 -8.07 4.94
CA GLY A 315 -3.50 -8.41 5.54
C GLY A 315 -4.68 -8.28 4.59
N ALA A 316 -4.65 -7.30 3.70
CA ALA A 316 -5.67 -7.13 2.67
C ALA A 316 -5.69 -8.27 1.65
N ILE A 317 -4.54 -8.89 1.34
CA ILE A 317 -4.49 -10.00 0.38
C ILE A 317 -4.59 -11.38 1.06
N ALA A 318 -4.15 -11.51 2.31
CA ALA A 318 -4.18 -12.78 3.06
C ALA A 318 -5.58 -13.32 3.32
N GLN A 319 -6.61 -12.47 3.31
CA GLN A 319 -8.00 -12.88 3.51
C GLN A 319 -8.48 -13.90 2.48
N HIS A 320 -7.96 -13.90 1.25
CA HIS A 320 -8.33 -14.84 0.19
C HIS A 320 -7.91 -16.29 0.50
N GLN A 321 -6.83 -16.46 1.28
CA GLN A 321 -6.34 -17.78 1.69
C GLN A 321 -7.17 -18.43 2.80
N LYS A 322 -8.07 -17.68 3.45
CA LYS A 322 -8.89 -18.22 4.52
C LYS A 322 -9.85 -19.28 3.95
N PRO A 323 -10.01 -20.43 4.60
CA PRO A 323 -10.92 -21.48 4.12
C PRO A 323 -12.34 -20.98 3.85
N GLU A 324 -12.87 -20.08 4.69
CA GLU A 324 -14.18 -19.47 4.55
C GLU A 324 -14.33 -18.55 3.32
N ASN A 325 -13.22 -18.06 2.77
CA ASN A 325 -13.18 -17.16 1.60
C ASN A 325 -12.74 -17.88 0.30
N GLY A 326 -12.60 -19.21 0.35
CA GLY A 326 -12.25 -20.04 -0.81
C GLY A 326 -10.88 -20.67 -0.73
N GLY A 327 -10.04 -20.30 0.24
CA GLY A 327 -8.71 -20.91 0.39
C GLY A 327 -7.87 -20.78 -0.88
N ILE A 328 -7.92 -19.61 -1.53
CA ILE A 328 -7.22 -19.32 -2.78
C ILE A 328 -5.94 -18.59 -2.41
N SER A 329 -4.80 -19.02 -2.96
CA SER A 329 -3.53 -18.31 -2.75
C SER A 329 -3.53 -16.97 -3.48
N VAL A 330 -2.46 -16.18 -3.39
CA VAL A 330 -2.38 -14.87 -4.06
C VAL A 330 -1.00 -14.59 -4.62
N LEU A 331 -0.95 -13.68 -5.60
CA LEU A 331 0.27 -13.00 -6.01
C LEU A 331 0.84 -12.19 -4.83
N ASP A 332 2.11 -12.38 -4.53
CA ASP A 332 2.80 -11.78 -3.37
C ASP A 332 3.26 -10.35 -3.67
N PHE A 333 2.32 -9.41 -3.82
CA PHE A 333 2.63 -7.99 -4.03
C PHE A 333 3.51 -7.37 -2.91
N PRO A 334 3.30 -7.67 -1.61
CA PRO A 334 4.24 -7.28 -0.57
C PRO A 334 5.68 -7.75 -0.86
N GLY A 335 5.83 -9.01 -1.27
CA GLY A 335 7.12 -9.55 -1.71
C GLY A 335 7.67 -8.88 -2.95
N GLN A 336 6.84 -8.59 -3.95
CA GLN A 336 7.23 -7.85 -5.15
C GLN A 336 7.85 -6.49 -4.78
N ARG A 337 7.22 -5.75 -3.87
CA ARG A 337 7.74 -4.46 -3.38
C ARG A 337 9.06 -4.64 -2.63
N ALA A 338 9.13 -5.59 -1.69
CA ALA A 338 10.33 -5.82 -0.90
C ALA A 338 11.53 -6.23 -1.77
N ILE A 339 11.31 -7.12 -2.74
CA ILE A 339 12.34 -7.60 -3.68
C ILE A 339 12.83 -6.44 -4.55
N THR A 340 11.93 -5.68 -5.16
CA THR A 340 12.33 -4.56 -6.03
C THR A 340 13.04 -3.45 -5.25
N GLN A 341 12.55 -3.09 -4.05
CA GLN A 341 13.21 -2.10 -3.20
C GLN A 341 14.62 -2.52 -2.80
N LEU A 342 14.83 -3.79 -2.40
CA LEU A 342 16.15 -4.27 -1.99
C LEU A 342 17.15 -4.30 -3.14
N PHE A 343 16.75 -4.81 -4.31
CA PHE A 343 17.70 -5.13 -5.37
C PHE A 343 17.91 -4.00 -6.39
N GLN A 344 16.95 -3.10 -6.57
CA GLN A 344 17.17 -1.92 -7.43
C GLN A 344 18.10 -0.89 -6.77
N ASP A 345 18.16 -0.86 -5.44
CA ASP A 345 19.12 -0.05 -4.69
C ASP A 345 20.25 -0.91 -4.11
N SER A 346 21.42 -0.82 -4.73
CA SER A 346 22.63 -1.52 -4.28
C SER A 346 23.04 -1.19 -2.82
N SER A 347 22.59 -0.06 -2.27
CA SER A 347 22.92 0.37 -0.92
C SER A 347 22.03 -0.21 0.18
N SER A 348 20.86 -0.78 -0.16
CA SER A 348 19.91 -1.33 0.80
C SER A 348 20.48 -2.51 1.60
N ASP A 349 20.00 -2.69 2.83
CA ASP A 349 20.43 -3.78 3.70
C ASP A 349 19.56 -5.02 3.46
N TYR A 350 20.16 -6.21 3.36
CA TYR A 350 19.40 -7.47 3.29
C TYR A 350 18.40 -7.62 4.44
N ALA A 351 18.67 -7.02 5.62
CA ALA A 351 17.74 -7.01 6.74
C ALA A 351 16.37 -6.40 6.37
N ASP A 352 16.33 -5.46 5.42
CA ASP A 352 15.14 -4.71 5.02
C ASP A 352 14.12 -5.57 4.25
N ILE A 353 14.50 -6.78 3.81
CA ILE A 353 13.60 -7.66 3.05
C ILE A 353 12.81 -8.62 3.96
N GLN A 354 13.05 -8.66 5.27
CA GLN A 354 12.46 -9.71 6.12
C GLN A 354 10.97 -9.49 6.41
N TRP A 355 10.48 -8.25 6.37
CA TRP A 355 9.13 -7.89 6.84
C TRP A 355 8.00 -8.59 6.06
N TYR A 356 8.17 -8.83 4.76
CA TYR A 356 7.12 -9.46 3.93
C TYR A 356 7.06 -10.99 4.10
N LEU A 357 8.03 -11.60 4.79
CA LEU A 357 8.12 -13.06 4.83
C LEU A 357 6.98 -13.70 5.63
N HIS A 358 6.46 -13.01 6.66
CA HIS A 358 5.34 -13.45 7.49
C HIS A 358 5.50 -14.91 7.99
N LEU A 359 6.70 -15.24 8.49
CA LEU A 359 7.05 -16.61 8.90
C LEU A 359 6.42 -17.03 10.24
N ASP A 360 6.09 -16.07 11.11
CA ASP A 360 5.81 -16.31 12.53
C ASP A 360 4.53 -15.62 13.06
N ASP A 361 3.93 -14.71 12.29
CA ASP A 361 2.80 -13.89 12.76
C ASP A 361 1.41 -14.48 12.46
N GLY A 362 1.34 -15.45 11.56
CA GLY A 362 0.09 -16.05 11.11
C GLY A 362 -0.76 -15.14 10.22
N GLN A 363 -0.15 -14.11 9.63
CA GLN A 363 -0.85 -13.18 8.72
C GLN A 363 -1.47 -13.92 7.55
N TYR A 364 -0.71 -14.85 6.94
CA TYR A 364 -1.16 -15.76 5.91
C TYR A 364 -1.54 -17.11 6.50
N THR A 365 -2.54 -17.78 5.91
CA THR A 365 -2.86 -19.17 6.27
C THR A 365 -1.68 -20.08 5.92
N ASN A 366 -1.03 -19.81 4.78
CA ASN A 366 0.24 -20.42 4.44
C ASN A 366 1.06 -19.48 3.52
N PRO A 367 2.17 -18.88 4.01
CA PRO A 367 2.98 -17.98 3.19
C PRO A 367 3.85 -18.72 2.15
N TYR A 368 4.02 -20.04 2.27
CA TYR A 368 4.84 -20.86 1.36
C TYR A 368 4.13 -21.21 0.05
N VAL A 369 2.82 -20.96 -0.05
CA VAL A 369 2.05 -21.17 -1.28
C VAL A 369 1.76 -19.87 -2.02
N LEU A 370 2.30 -18.72 -1.60
CA LEU A 370 2.15 -17.48 -2.37
C LEU A 370 2.95 -17.54 -3.68
N ALA A 371 2.41 -16.96 -4.74
CA ALA A 371 3.11 -16.79 -6.01
C ALA A 371 3.98 -15.52 -5.93
N SER A 372 5.26 -15.67 -5.65
CA SER A 372 6.21 -14.57 -5.45
C SER A 372 6.88 -14.17 -6.76
N PHE A 373 7.04 -12.87 -6.99
CA PHE A 373 7.50 -12.29 -8.26
C PHE A 373 8.11 -10.91 -8.03
N TYR A 374 8.78 -10.33 -9.03
CA TYR A 374 9.29 -8.95 -8.98
C TYR A 374 8.74 -8.04 -10.09
N ASP A 375 8.25 -8.61 -11.19
CA ASP A 375 7.51 -7.89 -12.23
C ASP A 375 6.53 -8.81 -12.97
N ASN A 376 5.57 -8.19 -13.64
CA ASN A 376 4.58 -8.86 -14.49
C ASN A 376 4.08 -7.89 -15.58
N HIS A 377 3.00 -8.25 -16.27
CA HIS A 377 2.45 -7.49 -17.39
C HIS A 377 1.65 -6.22 -17.03
N ASP A 378 1.30 -5.98 -15.76
CA ASP A 378 0.42 -4.87 -15.33
C ASP A 378 1.16 -3.76 -14.59
N MET A 379 2.47 -3.92 -14.43
CA MET A 379 3.33 -2.96 -13.76
C MET A 379 4.56 -2.65 -14.59
N SER A 380 5.33 -1.65 -14.16
CA SER A 380 6.64 -1.43 -14.76
C SER A 380 7.54 -2.63 -14.51
N ARG A 381 8.30 -3.06 -15.53
CA ARG A 381 9.34 -4.07 -15.36
C ARG A 381 10.38 -3.62 -14.34
N MET A 382 10.97 -4.56 -13.61
CA MET A 382 12.02 -4.25 -12.65
C MET A 382 13.13 -3.44 -13.33
N ASN A 383 13.46 -2.27 -12.76
CA ASN A 383 14.43 -1.38 -13.37
C ASN A 383 15.83 -1.67 -12.82
N SER A 384 16.71 -2.20 -13.66
CA SER A 384 18.10 -2.44 -13.26
C SER A 384 19.06 -1.33 -13.66
N ASN A 385 18.60 -0.28 -14.35
CA ASN A 385 19.43 0.78 -14.92
C ASN A 385 20.62 0.22 -15.73
N GLY A 386 20.40 -0.89 -16.43
CA GLY A 386 21.43 -1.59 -17.21
C GLY A 386 22.39 -2.48 -16.41
N ASN A 387 22.19 -2.65 -15.09
CA ASN A 387 23.03 -3.50 -14.24
C ASN A 387 22.46 -4.92 -14.12
N GLU A 388 23.08 -5.89 -14.78
CA GLU A 388 22.65 -7.31 -14.74
C GLU A 388 22.58 -7.90 -13.33
N ASN A 389 23.38 -7.38 -12.39
CA ASN A 389 23.41 -7.86 -11.01
C ASN A 389 22.04 -7.78 -10.31
N VAL A 390 21.23 -6.77 -10.64
CA VAL A 390 19.90 -6.58 -10.03
C VAL A 390 19.00 -7.79 -10.26
N PHE A 391 18.95 -8.30 -11.50
CA PHE A 391 18.15 -9.49 -11.82
C PHE A 391 18.79 -10.77 -11.28
N VAL A 392 20.11 -10.87 -11.30
CA VAL A 392 20.84 -12.01 -10.71
C VAL A 392 20.53 -12.15 -9.23
N ASP A 393 20.69 -11.07 -8.46
CA ASP A 393 20.49 -11.09 -7.00
C ASP A 393 19.01 -11.33 -6.65
N ALA A 394 18.09 -10.70 -7.39
CA ALA A 394 16.66 -10.94 -7.24
C ALA A 394 16.28 -12.41 -7.51
N ASN A 395 16.83 -13.02 -8.58
CA ASN A 395 16.59 -14.43 -8.89
C ASN A 395 17.19 -15.36 -7.82
N ASN A 396 18.40 -15.05 -7.31
CA ASN A 396 19.02 -15.83 -6.23
C ASN A 396 18.13 -15.86 -4.98
N TRP A 397 17.53 -14.72 -4.61
CA TRP A 397 16.57 -14.65 -3.51
C TRP A 397 15.25 -15.37 -3.85
N LEU A 398 14.64 -15.04 -4.98
CA LEU A 398 13.32 -15.54 -5.39
C LEU A 398 13.26 -17.08 -5.46
N PHE A 399 14.34 -17.73 -5.88
CA PHE A 399 14.41 -19.19 -6.00
C PHE A 399 14.83 -19.92 -4.72
N THR A 400 15.20 -19.19 -3.65
CA THR A 400 15.66 -19.79 -2.40
C THR A 400 14.79 -19.44 -1.19
N ALA A 401 14.15 -18.28 -1.19
CA ALA A 401 13.20 -17.86 -0.16
C ALA A 401 11.86 -18.61 -0.28
N ARG A 402 11.00 -18.47 0.74
CA ARG A 402 9.65 -19.04 0.78
C ARG A 402 8.76 -18.55 -0.38
N GLY A 403 7.87 -19.41 -0.86
CA GLY A 403 6.93 -19.10 -1.94
C GLY A 403 7.20 -19.88 -3.23
N ILE A 404 6.31 -19.68 -4.21
CA ILE A 404 6.38 -20.26 -5.55
C ILE A 404 6.93 -19.17 -6.49
N PRO A 405 8.13 -19.33 -7.07
CA PRO A 405 8.76 -18.28 -7.86
C PRO A 405 8.07 -18.12 -9.21
N VAL A 406 7.77 -16.88 -9.59
CA VAL A 406 7.25 -16.48 -10.89
C VAL A 406 8.22 -15.51 -11.56
N VAL A 407 8.61 -15.80 -12.80
CA VAL A 407 9.43 -14.91 -13.63
C VAL A 407 8.68 -14.59 -14.91
N TYR A 408 8.57 -13.31 -15.23
CA TYR A 408 7.91 -12.83 -16.44
C TYR A 408 8.87 -12.84 -17.64
N TYR A 409 8.36 -13.21 -18.82
CA TYR A 409 9.20 -13.39 -20.00
C TYR A 409 10.08 -12.18 -20.30
N GLY A 410 11.34 -12.43 -20.64
CA GLY A 410 12.34 -11.42 -20.95
C GLY A 410 13.05 -10.82 -19.73
N SER A 411 12.58 -11.05 -18.50
CA SER A 411 13.30 -10.65 -17.28
C SER A 411 14.65 -11.38 -17.16
N GLU A 412 14.78 -12.57 -17.75
CA GLU A 412 16.03 -13.32 -17.91
C GLU A 412 17.06 -12.65 -18.85
N MET A 413 16.73 -11.51 -19.44
CA MET A 413 17.65 -10.71 -20.27
C MET A 413 17.43 -9.18 -20.15
N GLN A 414 16.79 -8.69 -19.08
CA GLN A 414 16.43 -7.27 -18.88
C GLN A 414 15.59 -6.67 -20.02
N PHE A 415 14.80 -7.49 -20.70
CA PHE A 415 13.96 -7.03 -21.79
C PHE A 415 13.04 -5.91 -21.31
N MET A 416 13.13 -4.73 -21.94
CA MET A 416 12.28 -3.57 -21.64
C MET A 416 12.26 -3.14 -20.16
N GLN A 417 13.36 -3.36 -19.41
CA GLN A 417 13.48 -2.96 -18.01
C GLN A 417 13.00 -1.53 -17.74
N GLY A 418 12.30 -1.32 -16.62
CA GLY A 418 11.77 -0.01 -16.21
C GLY A 418 10.63 0.54 -17.08
N LYS A 419 10.21 -0.13 -18.15
CA LYS A 419 9.07 0.31 -18.98
C LYS A 419 7.75 -0.18 -18.40
N SER A 420 6.73 0.68 -18.44
CA SER A 420 5.34 0.39 -18.07
C SER A 420 4.56 -0.27 -19.21
N GLU A 421 3.32 -0.72 -18.95
CA GLU A 421 2.42 -1.39 -19.89
C GLU A 421 2.47 -0.76 -21.29
N HIS A 422 2.14 0.53 -21.36
CA HIS A 422 2.01 1.30 -22.59
C HIS A 422 3.31 2.01 -23.01
N ALA A 423 4.46 1.60 -22.47
CA ALA A 423 5.78 2.12 -22.85
C ALA A 423 6.76 1.02 -23.30
N GLY A 424 6.36 -0.26 -23.18
CA GLY A 424 7.12 -1.38 -23.72
C GLY A 424 7.09 -2.66 -22.89
N ASN A 425 6.49 -2.66 -21.70
CA ASN A 425 6.42 -3.85 -20.84
C ASN A 425 5.89 -5.09 -21.58
N ARG A 426 4.83 -4.89 -22.36
CA ARG A 426 4.13 -5.94 -23.10
C ARG A 426 4.62 -6.12 -24.54
N ASN A 427 5.74 -5.51 -24.95
CA ASN A 427 6.18 -5.60 -26.35
C ASN A 427 6.51 -7.04 -26.79
N TYR A 428 6.33 -7.32 -28.08
CA TYR A 428 6.70 -8.60 -28.69
C TYR A 428 8.15 -8.99 -28.36
N TYR A 429 8.30 -10.19 -27.80
CA TYR A 429 9.56 -10.79 -27.42
C TYR A 429 10.25 -11.39 -28.64
N GLY A 430 9.59 -12.31 -29.32
CA GLY A 430 10.05 -12.94 -30.54
C GLY A 430 11.24 -13.89 -30.38
N GLN A 431 11.46 -14.69 -31.42
CA GLN A 431 12.48 -15.75 -31.45
C GLN A 431 13.91 -15.21 -31.30
N ASP A 432 14.19 -14.00 -31.80
CA ASP A 432 15.53 -13.41 -31.74
C ASP A 432 15.97 -13.12 -30.30
N ASN A 433 15.05 -12.67 -29.44
CA ASN A 433 15.35 -12.44 -28.03
C ASN A 433 15.56 -13.75 -27.27
N ILE A 434 14.78 -14.80 -27.53
CA ILE A 434 15.04 -16.15 -26.99
C ILE A 434 16.45 -16.62 -27.35
N ASN A 435 16.83 -16.48 -28.63
CA ASN A 435 18.15 -16.89 -29.11
C ASN A 435 19.29 -16.10 -28.44
N ALA A 436 19.07 -14.81 -28.18
CA ALA A 436 20.01 -13.95 -27.49
C ALA A 436 20.13 -14.30 -25.99
N ALA A 437 18.98 -14.46 -25.30
CA ALA A 437 18.89 -14.70 -23.87
C ALA A 437 19.66 -15.94 -23.44
N ARG A 438 19.61 -17.04 -24.20
CA ARG A 438 20.37 -18.30 -23.92
C ARG A 438 21.87 -18.09 -23.69
N ASN A 439 22.45 -17.03 -24.26
CA ASN A 439 23.87 -16.71 -24.14
C ASN A 439 24.16 -15.61 -23.10
N GLY A 440 23.12 -14.99 -22.53
CA GLY A 440 23.20 -13.95 -21.53
C GLY A 440 23.52 -14.49 -20.14
N ARG A 441 24.17 -13.65 -19.32
CA ARG A 441 24.56 -14.02 -17.96
C ARG A 441 23.35 -14.27 -17.06
N ILE A 442 22.34 -13.39 -17.12
CA ILE A 442 21.14 -13.48 -16.28
C ILE A 442 20.44 -14.82 -16.51
N TYR A 443 20.22 -15.22 -17.77
CA TYR A 443 19.67 -16.54 -18.11
C TYR A 443 20.48 -17.70 -17.50
N GLN A 444 21.81 -17.66 -17.62
CA GLN A 444 22.68 -18.75 -17.13
C GLN A 444 22.65 -18.86 -15.60
N GLU A 445 22.67 -17.73 -14.89
CA GLU A 445 22.66 -17.69 -13.43
C GLU A 445 21.26 -18.01 -12.87
N LEU A 446 20.19 -17.50 -13.52
CA LEU A 446 18.81 -17.92 -13.25
C LEU A 446 18.64 -19.43 -13.44
N SER A 447 19.13 -19.97 -14.56
CA SER A 447 19.07 -21.41 -14.82
C SER A 447 19.80 -22.21 -13.75
N ALA A 448 20.98 -21.78 -13.32
CA ALA A 448 21.72 -22.46 -12.26
C ALA A 448 20.93 -22.55 -10.95
N ILE A 449 20.36 -21.43 -10.47
CA ILE A 449 19.61 -21.44 -9.20
C ILE A 449 18.25 -22.13 -9.32
N ALA A 450 17.58 -22.02 -10.47
CA ALA A 450 16.33 -22.72 -10.74
C ALA A 450 16.51 -24.24 -10.76
N GLN A 451 17.59 -24.75 -11.36
CA GLN A 451 17.91 -26.19 -11.35
C GLN A 451 18.26 -26.70 -9.93
N ILE A 452 18.91 -25.88 -9.10
CA ILE A 452 19.12 -26.20 -7.68
C ILE A 452 17.78 -26.31 -6.96
N ARG A 453 16.88 -25.32 -7.11
CA ARG A 453 15.53 -25.37 -6.51
C ARG A 453 14.76 -26.61 -6.96
N LYS A 454 14.76 -26.90 -8.26
CA LYS A 454 14.05 -28.05 -8.86
C LYS A 454 14.42 -29.41 -8.26
N THR A 455 15.61 -29.53 -7.68
CA THR A 455 16.10 -30.78 -7.08
C THR A 455 16.12 -30.77 -5.54
N SER A 456 15.66 -29.69 -4.92
CA SER A 456 15.66 -29.53 -3.45
C SER A 456 14.24 -29.37 -2.90
N VAL A 457 13.74 -30.41 -2.26
CA VAL A 457 12.44 -30.37 -1.55
C VAL A 457 12.45 -29.33 -0.42
N ALA A 458 13.61 -29.07 0.18
CA ALA A 458 13.75 -28.03 1.19
C ALA A 458 13.45 -26.65 0.62
N LEU A 459 14.03 -26.29 -0.53
CA LEU A 459 13.76 -25.01 -1.20
C LEU A 459 12.32 -24.94 -1.76
N GLN A 460 11.74 -26.07 -2.14
CA GLN A 460 10.36 -26.13 -2.65
C GLN A 460 9.32 -25.99 -1.54
N LYS A 461 9.46 -26.74 -0.44
CA LYS A 461 8.41 -26.95 0.57
C LYS A 461 8.82 -26.74 2.01
N GLY A 462 10.10 -26.52 2.28
CA GLY A 462 10.62 -26.44 3.65
C GLY A 462 10.30 -25.12 4.35
N LEU A 463 10.21 -25.18 5.68
CA LEU A 463 10.11 -24.00 6.56
C LEU A 463 11.35 -23.15 6.42
N GLN A 464 11.19 -21.83 6.35
CA GLN A 464 12.30 -20.89 6.35
C GLN A 464 12.67 -20.49 7.78
N VAL A 465 13.98 -20.51 8.09
CA VAL A 465 14.54 -20.03 9.36
C VAL A 465 15.67 -19.04 9.08
N ASN A 466 15.44 -17.77 9.38
CA ASN A 466 16.40 -16.71 9.13
C ASN A 466 17.57 -16.75 10.12
N GLY A 467 18.79 -16.66 9.59
CA GLY A 467 20.03 -16.50 10.34
C GLY A 467 20.57 -15.07 10.21
N GLU A 468 21.78 -14.91 9.67
CA GLU A 468 22.39 -13.59 9.45
C GLU A 468 21.68 -12.84 8.32
N PHE A 469 21.18 -11.64 8.58
CA PHE A 469 20.77 -10.67 7.56
C PHE A 469 21.43 -9.33 7.91
N ALA A 470 22.45 -8.94 7.14
CA ALA A 470 23.20 -7.72 7.40
C ALA A 470 23.95 -7.22 6.17
N GLY A 471 23.76 -5.93 5.86
CA GLY A 471 24.34 -5.26 4.71
C GLY A 471 24.10 -6.02 3.41
N GLN A 472 25.18 -6.52 2.80
CA GLN A 472 25.15 -7.20 1.51
C GLN A 472 25.03 -8.74 1.61
N LYS A 473 24.85 -9.28 2.83
CA LYS A 473 24.82 -10.72 3.09
C LYS A 473 23.49 -11.16 3.70
N ALA A 474 22.99 -12.31 3.26
CA ALA A 474 21.93 -13.05 3.94
C ALA A 474 22.30 -14.53 4.08
N ALA A 475 21.91 -15.13 5.20
CA ALA A 475 22.04 -16.54 5.49
C ALA A 475 20.77 -17.05 6.16
N PHE A 476 20.18 -18.11 5.63
CA PHE A 476 18.98 -18.72 6.20
C PHE A 476 18.89 -20.21 5.85
N PHE A 477 18.01 -20.91 6.55
CA PHE A 477 17.76 -22.33 6.35
C PHE A 477 16.38 -22.56 5.74
N ARG A 478 16.27 -23.59 4.92
CA ARG A 478 14.99 -24.20 4.51
C ARG A 478 14.97 -25.64 5.01
N VAL A 479 13.97 -26.05 5.77
CA VAL A 479 13.93 -27.36 6.43
C VAL A 479 12.67 -28.13 6.02
N PHE A 480 12.85 -29.31 5.44
CA PHE A 480 11.79 -30.23 5.10
C PHE A 480 12.11 -31.64 5.64
N GLU A 481 11.27 -32.14 6.54
CA GLU A 481 11.39 -33.46 7.15
C GLU A 481 10.01 -34.12 7.21
N GLN A 482 9.81 -35.13 6.39
CA GLN A 482 8.67 -36.05 6.45
C GLN A 482 9.18 -37.50 6.42
N ALA A 483 8.30 -38.44 6.74
CA ALA A 483 8.67 -39.85 6.93
C ALA A 483 9.40 -40.49 5.72
N ASP A 484 9.21 -39.95 4.51
CA ASP A 484 9.80 -40.42 3.26
C ASP A 484 10.98 -39.56 2.76
N GLN A 485 11.10 -38.31 3.19
CA GLN A 485 12.16 -37.40 2.74
C GLN A 485 12.58 -36.40 3.82
N VAL A 486 13.89 -36.33 4.08
CA VAL A 486 14.50 -35.36 5.00
C VAL A 486 15.59 -34.58 4.28
N GLN A 487 15.50 -33.27 4.34
CA GLN A 487 16.43 -32.35 3.70
C GLN A 487 16.42 -30.98 4.38
N THR A 488 17.60 -30.48 4.69
CA THR A 488 17.81 -29.09 5.10
C THR A 488 18.73 -28.39 4.10
N ALA A 489 18.35 -27.21 3.63
CA ALA A 489 19.18 -26.36 2.80
C ALA A 489 19.65 -25.14 3.60
N LEU A 490 20.96 -24.92 3.68
CA LEU A 490 21.56 -23.66 4.14
C LEU A 490 21.84 -22.80 2.90
N VAL A 491 21.20 -21.63 2.85
CA VAL A 491 21.32 -20.66 1.76
C VAL A 491 22.20 -19.51 2.22
N LEU A 492 23.21 -19.17 1.43
CA LEU A 492 24.12 -18.04 1.66
C LEU A 492 24.09 -17.14 0.42
N LEU A 493 23.73 -15.88 0.60
CA LEU A 493 23.54 -14.89 -0.47
C LEU A 493 24.50 -13.72 -0.28
N ASN A 494 25.12 -13.28 -1.37
CA ASN A 494 25.98 -12.11 -1.40
C ASN A 494 25.60 -11.21 -2.57
N LYS A 495 24.98 -10.06 -2.30
CA LYS A 495 24.66 -9.05 -3.34
C LYS A 495 25.75 -7.98 -3.50
N GLY A 496 26.89 -8.14 -2.84
CA GLY A 496 28.01 -7.20 -2.89
C GLY A 496 28.96 -7.46 -4.06
N ASP A 497 29.69 -6.43 -4.48
CA ASP A 497 30.66 -6.46 -5.60
C ASP A 497 31.96 -7.24 -5.31
N ALA A 498 32.08 -7.87 -4.14
CA ALA A 498 33.25 -8.62 -3.73
C ALA A 498 32.86 -9.95 -3.09
N THR A 499 33.73 -10.96 -3.20
CA THR A 499 33.58 -12.24 -2.52
C THR A 499 33.39 -12.03 -1.01
N ALA A 500 32.31 -12.57 -0.46
CA ALA A 500 31.96 -12.47 0.94
C ALA A 500 32.35 -13.76 1.70
N SER A 501 32.80 -13.59 2.95
CA SER A 501 33.06 -14.70 3.87
C SER A 501 31.88 -14.93 4.80
N PHE A 502 31.53 -16.19 5.00
CA PHE A 502 30.47 -16.64 5.90
C PHE A 502 31.06 -17.55 6.98
N SER A 503 30.57 -17.39 8.20
CA SER A 503 30.88 -18.25 9.34
C SER A 503 29.56 -18.60 10.04
N VAL A 504 29.04 -19.78 9.76
CA VAL A 504 27.74 -20.24 10.28
C VAL A 504 28.01 -21.22 11.42
N SER A 505 27.39 -20.96 12.57
CA SER A 505 27.40 -21.87 13.73
C SER A 505 26.04 -22.00 14.39
N GLN A 506 25.18 -20.99 14.25
CA GLN A 506 23.80 -21.04 14.73
C GLN A 506 22.96 -21.92 13.80
N TYR A 507 22.05 -22.72 14.39
CA TYR A 507 21.12 -23.62 13.70
C TYR A 507 21.76 -24.75 12.89
N LEU A 508 23.08 -24.91 12.96
CA LEU A 508 23.82 -25.77 12.06
C LEU A 508 23.94 -27.19 12.63
N SER A 509 23.24 -28.14 12.03
CA SER A 509 23.37 -29.55 12.41
C SER A 509 24.71 -30.15 11.94
N PRO A 510 25.37 -31.00 12.76
CA PRO A 510 26.54 -31.75 12.34
C PRO A 510 26.20 -32.71 11.20
N GLY A 511 27.12 -32.90 10.26
CA GLY A 511 26.91 -33.78 9.12
C GLY A 511 27.73 -33.39 7.89
N ASP A 512 27.55 -34.15 6.83
CA ASP A 512 28.15 -33.87 5.52
C ASP A 512 27.19 -32.97 4.73
N TRP A 513 27.50 -31.68 4.69
CA TRP A 513 26.76 -30.69 3.89
C TRP A 513 27.32 -30.65 2.47
N VAL A 514 26.47 -30.81 1.47
CA VAL A 514 26.87 -30.88 0.06
C VAL A 514 26.48 -29.60 -0.66
N ASP A 515 27.44 -28.92 -1.29
CA ASP A 515 27.16 -27.80 -2.18
C ASP A 515 26.35 -28.27 -3.39
N ALA A 516 25.15 -27.73 -3.55
CA ALA A 516 24.20 -28.15 -4.58
C ALA A 516 24.70 -27.83 -6.00
N ALA A 517 25.55 -26.82 -6.17
CA ALA A 517 26.10 -26.44 -7.47
C ALA A 517 27.34 -27.26 -7.83
N SER A 518 28.27 -27.44 -6.89
CA SER A 518 29.58 -28.05 -7.16
C SER A 518 29.69 -29.52 -6.77
N GLY A 519 28.82 -30.01 -5.89
CA GLY A 519 28.93 -31.32 -5.25
C GLY A 519 30.05 -31.41 -4.20
N GLU A 520 30.68 -30.29 -3.84
CA GLU A 520 31.68 -30.25 -2.78
C GLU A 520 31.07 -30.64 -1.43
N VAL A 521 31.75 -31.49 -0.67
CA VAL A 521 31.29 -31.95 0.65
C VAL A 521 32.03 -31.21 1.76
N HIS A 522 31.26 -30.58 2.64
CA HIS A 522 31.72 -29.93 3.87
C HIS A 522 31.31 -30.78 5.08
N SER A 523 32.26 -31.49 5.68
CA SER A 523 32.01 -32.23 6.93
C SER A 523 31.99 -31.26 8.12
N VAL A 524 30.80 -30.98 8.63
CA VAL A 524 30.54 -30.03 9.71
C VAL A 524 30.42 -30.76 11.05
N THR A 525 31.02 -30.17 12.09
CA THR A 525 30.84 -30.59 13.48
C THR A 525 30.09 -29.51 14.26
N ASP A 526 30.72 -28.34 14.47
CA ASP A 526 30.14 -27.24 15.25
C ASP A 526 29.96 -25.95 14.44
N SER A 527 30.73 -25.78 13.36
CA SER A 527 30.67 -24.58 12.52
C SER A 527 31.11 -24.85 11.09
N LEU A 528 30.69 -23.97 10.19
CA LEU A 528 31.04 -23.97 8.80
C LEU A 528 31.58 -22.59 8.41
N ALA A 529 32.77 -22.56 7.81
CA ALA A 529 33.33 -21.37 7.19
C ALA A 529 33.43 -21.59 5.68
N THR A 530 32.91 -20.65 4.89
CA THR A 530 32.94 -20.71 3.42
C THR A 530 32.89 -19.31 2.83
N THR A 531 33.00 -19.22 1.50
CA THR A 531 32.89 -17.96 0.76
C THR A 531 31.82 -18.05 -0.32
N VAL A 532 31.20 -16.91 -0.62
CA VAL A 532 30.28 -16.73 -1.73
C VAL A 532 30.83 -15.62 -2.62
N GLU A 533 30.93 -15.88 -3.92
CA GLU A 533 31.43 -14.88 -4.88
C GLU A 533 30.52 -13.64 -4.94
N ALA A 534 31.01 -12.56 -5.55
CA ALA A 534 30.21 -11.35 -5.76
C ALA A 534 28.93 -11.66 -6.55
N HIS A 535 27.79 -11.12 -6.11
CA HIS A 535 26.45 -11.39 -6.68
C HIS A 535 26.10 -12.89 -6.73
N GLY A 536 26.67 -13.66 -5.83
CA GLY A 536 26.60 -15.11 -5.82
C GLY A 536 25.61 -15.66 -4.80
N VAL A 537 25.27 -16.94 -5.01
CA VAL A 537 24.53 -17.78 -4.06
C VAL A 537 25.29 -19.08 -3.83
N LYS A 538 25.28 -19.57 -2.59
CA LYS A 538 25.73 -20.93 -2.24
C LYS A 538 24.62 -21.63 -1.47
N VAL A 539 24.18 -22.78 -1.97
CA VAL A 539 23.18 -23.63 -1.32
C VAL A 539 23.86 -24.92 -0.88
N LEU A 540 23.88 -25.17 0.42
CA LEU A 540 24.44 -26.38 1.00
C LEU A 540 23.32 -27.27 1.52
N ILE A 541 23.29 -28.52 1.10
CA ILE A 541 22.22 -29.47 1.41
C ILE A 541 22.71 -30.51 2.42
N LEU A 542 21.92 -30.72 3.47
CA LEU A 542 22.04 -31.84 4.40
C LEU A 542 20.85 -32.79 4.17
N ASN A 543 21.11 -34.03 3.77
CA ASN A 543 20.09 -35.08 3.62
C ASN A 543 20.07 -35.98 4.88
N ALA A 544 19.82 -35.37 6.02
CA ALA A 544 19.69 -36.03 7.33
C ALA A 544 18.73 -35.23 8.21
N GLU A 545 18.17 -35.88 9.23
CA GLU A 545 17.35 -35.21 10.24
C GLU A 545 18.15 -34.10 10.93
N THR A 546 17.47 -32.99 11.18
CA THR A 546 18.00 -31.88 11.95
C THR A 546 18.20 -32.33 13.39
N THR A 547 19.40 -32.09 13.93
CA THR A 547 19.75 -32.44 15.32
C THR A 547 20.11 -31.23 16.18
N ASP A 548 20.23 -30.05 15.58
CA ASP A 548 20.47 -28.81 16.31
C ASP A 548 19.24 -28.43 17.15
N ALA A 549 19.43 -28.31 18.46
CA ALA A 549 18.33 -28.11 19.39
C ALA A 549 17.67 -26.73 19.26
N GLU A 550 18.42 -25.68 18.89
CA GLU A 550 17.89 -24.34 18.73
C GLU A 550 17.01 -24.27 17.47
N LEU A 551 17.48 -24.84 16.37
CA LEU A 551 16.74 -24.96 15.12
C LEU A 551 15.46 -25.78 15.31
N ILE A 552 15.53 -26.94 15.97
CA ILE A 552 14.34 -27.77 16.26
C ILE A 552 13.29 -26.97 17.05
N ASN A 553 13.70 -26.18 18.04
CA ASN A 553 12.76 -25.36 18.81
C ASN A 553 12.06 -24.33 17.91
N VAL A 554 12.82 -23.61 17.08
CA VAL A 554 12.23 -22.64 16.13
C VAL A 554 11.27 -23.32 15.14
N LEU A 555 11.62 -24.51 14.65
CA LEU A 555 10.77 -25.27 13.73
C LEU A 555 9.49 -25.78 14.41
N MET A 556 9.59 -26.27 15.64
CA MET A 556 8.43 -26.68 16.44
C MET A 556 7.50 -25.49 16.71
N ASP A 557 8.05 -24.33 17.03
CA ASP A 557 7.30 -23.10 17.27
C ASP A 557 6.53 -22.64 16.03
N ARG A 558 7.09 -22.85 14.83
CA ARG A 558 6.45 -22.54 13.55
C ARG A 558 5.38 -23.54 13.14
N MET A 559 5.62 -24.83 13.37
CA MET A 559 4.67 -25.89 12.97
C MET A 559 3.49 -26.04 13.90
N ASN A 560 3.75 -25.89 15.20
CA ASN A 560 2.72 -25.82 16.21
C ASN A 560 2.68 -24.36 16.60
N PRO A 561 1.87 -23.50 15.94
CA PRO A 561 1.68 -22.15 16.44
C PRO A 561 1.34 -22.31 17.91
N LYS A 562 2.26 -21.83 18.77
CA LYS A 562 2.26 -22.14 20.20
C LYS A 562 0.89 -21.95 20.80
N GLU A 563 0.71 -22.56 21.97
CA GLU A 563 -0.22 -22.08 22.99
C GLU A 563 -0.10 -20.55 23.13
N LYS A 564 -0.88 -19.84 22.33
CA LYS A 564 -0.86 -18.38 22.24
C LYS A 564 -1.98 -17.92 23.15
N VAL A 565 -1.57 -17.42 24.30
CA VAL A 565 -2.40 -16.59 25.15
C VAL A 565 -2.49 -15.23 24.46
N VAL A 566 -3.68 -14.85 24.05
CA VAL A 566 -3.99 -13.52 23.51
C VAL A 566 -4.94 -12.85 24.49
N VAL A 567 -4.63 -11.62 24.88
CA VAL A 567 -5.48 -10.79 25.73
C VAL A 567 -6.01 -9.66 24.87
N THR A 568 -7.33 -9.49 24.84
CA THR A 568 -8.00 -8.53 23.96
C THR A 568 -8.98 -7.68 24.76
N PRO A 569 -8.93 -6.34 24.66
CA PRO A 569 -7.91 -5.57 23.93
C PRO A 569 -6.51 -5.71 24.56
N GLU A 570 -5.45 -5.48 23.78
CA GLU A 570 -4.06 -5.55 24.29
C GLU A 570 -3.77 -4.42 25.30
N ASN A 571 -4.46 -3.28 25.16
CA ASN A 571 -4.45 -2.16 26.10
C ASN A 571 -5.71 -2.21 26.96
N LEU A 572 -5.55 -2.58 28.23
CA LEU A 572 -6.68 -2.76 29.14
C LEU A 572 -7.02 -1.45 29.86
N LEU A 573 -8.29 -1.07 29.85
CA LEU A 573 -8.81 0.03 30.65
C LEU A 573 -9.60 -0.47 31.86
N ALA A 574 -9.43 0.19 33.00
CA ALA A 574 -10.14 -0.12 34.22
C ALA A 574 -11.65 0.10 34.02
N GLY A 575 -12.46 -0.93 34.30
CA GLY A 575 -13.91 -0.92 34.03
C GLY A 575 -14.33 -1.53 32.69
N GLU A 576 -13.39 -1.92 31.81
CA GLU A 576 -13.71 -2.54 30.51
C GLU A 576 -13.65 -4.07 30.54
N SER A 577 -14.23 -4.70 29.50
CA SER A 577 -14.18 -6.15 29.35
C SER A 577 -12.89 -6.58 28.68
N VAL A 578 -12.18 -7.51 29.31
CA VAL A 578 -11.04 -8.22 28.73
C VAL A 578 -11.47 -9.62 28.33
N THR A 579 -11.04 -10.03 27.14
CA THR A 579 -11.15 -11.39 26.65
C THR A 579 -9.77 -12.03 26.66
N VAL A 580 -9.64 -13.16 27.33
CA VAL A 580 -8.45 -13.98 27.30
C VAL A 580 -8.73 -15.17 26.39
N SER A 581 -8.01 -15.24 25.28
CA SER A 581 -8.07 -16.34 24.31
C SER A 581 -6.83 -17.21 24.44
N TYR A 582 -7.04 -18.52 24.48
CA TYR A 582 -5.98 -19.52 24.60
C TYR A 582 -6.14 -20.57 23.51
N ARG A 583 -5.16 -20.64 22.59
CA ARG A 583 -5.16 -21.62 21.51
C ARG A 583 -4.42 -22.89 21.94
N SER A 584 -5.13 -23.96 22.27
CA SER A 584 -4.52 -25.25 22.63
C SER A 584 -4.74 -26.31 21.56
N GLY A 585 -3.77 -27.20 21.36
CA GLY A 585 -3.90 -28.40 20.54
C GLY A 585 -4.70 -29.55 21.19
N ALA A 586 -5.23 -29.41 22.42
CA ALA A 586 -5.92 -30.48 23.14
C ALA A 586 -7.38 -30.16 23.53
N ASN A 587 -8.31 -31.07 23.20
CA ASN A 587 -9.74 -30.99 23.54
C ASN A 587 -10.00 -31.31 25.04
N LYS A 588 -9.93 -30.32 25.94
CA LYS A 588 -10.30 -30.48 27.36
C LYS A 588 -10.98 -29.22 27.93
N GLU A 589 -11.67 -29.37 29.07
CA GLU A 589 -12.17 -28.22 29.85
C GLU A 589 -10.97 -27.44 30.41
N LEU A 590 -10.88 -26.15 30.05
CA LEU A 590 -9.83 -25.24 30.46
C LEU A 590 -10.42 -24.18 31.41
N LEU A 591 -9.77 -24.00 32.56
CA LEU A 591 -10.14 -22.99 33.55
C LEU A 591 -9.10 -21.86 33.53
N LEU A 592 -9.59 -20.62 33.48
CA LEU A 592 -8.83 -19.39 33.67
C LEU A 592 -8.96 -18.98 35.15
N HIS A 593 -7.84 -18.85 35.84
CA HIS A 593 -7.78 -18.23 37.16
C HIS A 593 -7.18 -16.83 37.01
N TRP A 594 -7.84 -15.82 37.55
CA TRP A 594 -7.43 -14.44 37.37
C TRP A 594 -7.58 -13.60 38.64
N GLY A 595 -6.85 -12.48 38.67
CA GLY A 595 -6.82 -11.48 39.71
C GLY A 595 -6.37 -10.12 39.17
N ILE A 596 -6.18 -9.15 40.07
CA ILE A 596 -5.68 -7.81 39.74
C ILE A 596 -4.63 -7.35 40.74
N ASN A 597 -3.85 -6.34 40.37
CA ASN A 597 -2.91 -5.61 41.24
C ASN A 597 -1.96 -6.54 42.01
N ASN A 598 -1.25 -7.39 41.26
CA ASN A 598 -0.20 -8.29 41.76
C ASN A 598 -0.74 -9.34 42.75
N TRP A 599 -1.91 -9.90 42.43
CA TRP A 599 -2.74 -10.74 43.32
C TRP A 599 -3.07 -10.10 44.68
N SER A 600 -2.77 -8.81 44.84
CA SER A 600 -2.76 -8.11 46.12
C SER A 600 -3.85 -7.05 46.15
N ASP A 601 -5.09 -7.48 46.38
CA ASP A 601 -5.88 -6.73 47.34
C ASP A 601 -6.95 -7.54 48.06
N SER A 602 -7.13 -7.10 49.30
CA SER A 602 -7.83 -7.76 50.40
C SER A 602 -9.37 -7.74 50.30
N GLY A 603 -9.96 -8.09 49.14
CA GLY A 603 -11.42 -8.30 49.09
C GLY A 603 -12.18 -8.22 47.75
N THR A 604 -11.55 -8.06 46.58
CA THR A 604 -12.26 -7.93 45.30
C THR A 604 -11.66 -8.82 44.20
N SER A 605 -12.51 -9.75 43.69
CA SER A 605 -12.39 -10.65 42.53
C SER A 605 -11.10 -11.49 42.36
N MET A 606 -11.03 -12.62 43.07
CA MET A 606 -10.42 -13.85 42.53
C MET A 606 -11.56 -14.68 41.92
N GLY A 607 -11.53 -14.93 40.61
CA GLY A 607 -12.54 -15.70 39.90
C GLY A 607 -11.92 -16.86 39.13
N ASP A 608 -12.62 -17.99 39.09
CA ASP A 608 -12.37 -19.05 38.13
C ASP A 608 -13.43 -18.91 37.03
N GLU A 609 -13.01 -18.68 35.79
CA GLU A 609 -13.90 -18.65 34.63
C GLU A 609 -13.61 -19.85 33.73
N ALA A 610 -14.67 -20.52 33.29
CA ALA A 610 -14.56 -21.59 32.32
C ALA A 610 -14.38 -20.98 30.94
N LEU A 611 -13.29 -21.31 30.25
CA LEU A 611 -13.11 -20.87 28.88
C LEU A 611 -14.04 -21.66 27.96
N VAL A 612 -14.73 -20.95 27.08
CA VAL A 612 -15.62 -21.53 26.08
C VAL A 612 -14.85 -21.70 24.78
N TYR A 613 -14.94 -22.88 24.18
CA TYR A 613 -14.33 -23.12 22.88
C TYR A 613 -15.08 -22.33 21.79
N ASN A 614 -14.37 -21.43 21.11
CA ASN A 614 -14.82 -20.70 19.95
C ASN A 614 -14.33 -21.43 18.68
N ALA A 615 -15.29 -21.96 17.91
CA ALA A 615 -15.00 -22.74 16.71
C ALA A 615 -14.55 -21.90 15.50
N GLU A 616 -14.75 -20.57 15.53
CA GLU A 616 -14.34 -19.64 14.47
C GLU A 616 -12.88 -19.21 14.65
N THR A 617 -12.47 -18.95 15.89
CA THR A 617 -11.10 -18.53 16.23
C THR A 617 -10.17 -19.70 16.58
N PHE A 618 -10.71 -20.92 16.65
CA PHE A 618 -10.03 -22.14 17.10
C PHE A 618 -9.34 -21.97 18.47
N ALA A 619 -9.95 -21.19 19.36
CA ALA A 619 -9.41 -20.84 20.68
C ALA A 619 -10.42 -21.10 21.80
N TYR A 620 -9.92 -21.29 23.02
CA TYR A 620 -10.72 -21.25 24.24
C TYR A 620 -10.74 -19.82 24.78
N GLU A 621 -11.92 -19.22 24.96
CA GLU A 621 -12.06 -17.80 25.27
C GLU A 621 -12.87 -17.57 26.55
N GLY A 622 -12.45 -16.58 27.33
CA GLY A 622 -13.13 -16.16 28.55
C GLY A 622 -13.12 -14.65 28.65
N THR A 623 -14.30 -14.06 28.81
CA THR A 623 -14.46 -12.61 28.93
C THR A 623 -14.83 -12.24 30.35
N LEU A 624 -14.16 -11.23 30.90
CA LEU A 624 -14.39 -10.71 32.24
C LEU A 624 -14.27 -9.18 32.24
N THR A 625 -15.03 -8.49 33.08
CA THR A 625 -14.95 -7.03 33.21
C THR A 625 -14.00 -6.66 34.34
N LEU A 626 -13.00 -5.84 34.03
CA LEU A 626 -12.02 -5.36 34.98
C LEU A 626 -12.66 -4.36 35.96
N PRO A 627 -12.30 -4.39 37.25
CA PRO A 627 -12.70 -3.35 38.19
C PRO A 627 -12.19 -1.96 37.79
N ALA A 628 -12.93 -0.91 38.17
CA ALA A 628 -12.60 0.48 37.85
C ALA A 628 -11.32 1.00 38.55
N ASP A 629 -10.80 0.24 39.51
CA ASP A 629 -9.56 0.49 40.25
C ASP A 629 -8.43 -0.49 39.89
N ALA A 630 -8.61 -1.33 38.87
CA ALA A 630 -7.57 -2.21 38.38
C ALA A 630 -6.44 -1.37 37.75
N SER A 631 -5.20 -1.61 38.20
CA SER A 631 -3.97 -1.07 37.60
C SER A 631 -3.12 -2.15 36.94
N GLN A 632 -3.48 -3.42 37.16
CA GLN A 632 -2.85 -4.60 36.62
C GLN A 632 -3.86 -5.75 36.62
N PHE A 633 -3.84 -6.59 35.59
CA PHE A 633 -4.62 -7.81 35.42
C PHE A 633 -3.67 -9.01 35.41
N ASP A 634 -3.90 -9.96 36.32
CA ASP A 634 -3.05 -11.13 36.54
C ASP A 634 -3.83 -12.40 36.23
N PHE A 635 -3.22 -13.39 35.55
CA PHE A 635 -3.93 -14.65 35.27
C PHE A 635 -3.02 -15.86 35.01
N VAL A 636 -3.59 -17.05 35.18
CA VAL A 636 -2.97 -18.37 34.96
C VAL A 636 -4.00 -19.38 34.45
N PHE A 637 -3.56 -20.47 33.80
CA PHE A 637 -4.43 -21.53 33.27
C PHE A 637 -4.16 -22.87 33.93
N ASN A 638 -5.14 -23.78 33.93
CA ASN A 638 -4.94 -25.17 34.36
C ASN A 638 -4.78 -26.08 33.13
N ASN A 639 -3.53 -26.42 32.75
CA ASN A 639 -3.24 -27.24 31.57
C ASN A 639 -2.57 -28.60 31.88
N THR A 640 -2.58 -29.07 33.13
CA THR A 640 -1.94 -30.36 33.48
C THR A 640 -2.97 -31.45 33.80
N THR A 641 -2.64 -32.70 33.45
CA THR A 641 -3.45 -33.89 33.79
C THR A 641 -3.57 -34.17 35.30
N ASP A 642 -2.85 -33.44 36.15
CA ASP A 642 -2.89 -33.57 37.60
C ASP A 642 -3.62 -32.42 38.32
N GLY A 643 -4.16 -31.44 37.56
CA GLY A 643 -4.91 -30.31 38.09
C GLY A 643 -4.04 -29.18 38.66
N SER A 644 -2.74 -29.15 38.33
CA SER A 644 -1.84 -28.05 38.67
C SER A 644 -1.93 -26.89 37.67
N TRP A 645 -1.93 -25.68 38.22
CA TRP A 645 -1.94 -24.43 37.45
C TRP A 645 -0.59 -24.21 36.78
N ASP A 646 -0.61 -23.95 35.47
CA ASP A 646 0.56 -23.65 34.65
C ASP A 646 0.90 -22.16 34.77
N THR A 647 2.11 -21.88 35.27
CA THR A 647 2.65 -20.55 35.50
C THR A 647 3.89 -20.29 34.65
N ASN A 648 3.95 -20.80 33.41
CA ASN A 648 5.03 -20.54 32.44
C ASN A 648 6.46 -20.63 33.06
N GLY A 649 6.77 -21.77 33.70
CA GLY A 649 8.09 -21.98 34.30
C GLY A 649 8.35 -21.24 35.61
N GLY A 650 7.32 -20.68 36.26
CA GLY A 650 7.38 -20.08 37.60
C GLY A 650 7.12 -18.57 37.67
N SER A 651 6.57 -17.97 36.60
CA SER A 651 6.21 -16.55 36.52
C SER A 651 4.74 -16.41 36.10
N ASP A 652 3.91 -15.73 36.87
CA ASP A 652 2.50 -15.49 36.53
C ASP A 652 2.38 -14.50 35.35
N TRP A 653 1.27 -14.55 34.60
CA TRP A 653 1.00 -13.56 33.55
C TRP A 653 0.48 -12.26 34.17
N HIS A 654 1.05 -11.14 33.74
CA HIS A 654 0.77 -9.81 34.26
C HIS A 654 0.59 -8.83 33.11
N VAL A 655 -0.58 -8.17 33.03
CA VAL A 655 -0.91 -7.17 32.01
C VAL A 655 -1.28 -5.87 32.71
N SER A 656 -0.68 -4.74 32.30
CA SER A 656 -1.00 -3.43 32.90
C SER A 656 -2.41 -2.96 32.53
N VAL A 657 -3.08 -2.26 33.44
CA VAL A 657 -4.44 -1.70 33.22
C VAL A 657 -4.41 -0.18 33.46
N GLU A 658 -4.94 0.59 32.51
CA GLU A 658 -4.96 2.04 32.52
C GLU A 658 -6.29 2.62 33.06
N PRO A 659 -6.32 3.79 33.73
CA PRO A 659 -7.54 4.39 34.27
C PRO A 659 -8.40 5.11 33.21
N ARG A 660 -9.74 5.04 33.34
CA ARG A 660 -10.71 5.60 32.36
C ARG A 660 -10.87 7.15 32.42
N PRO A 661 -10.95 7.87 31.28
CA PRO A 661 -11.19 9.33 31.23
C PRO A 661 -12.66 9.77 31.50
N VAL A 662 -12.93 11.07 31.77
CA VAL A 662 -14.26 11.65 32.13
C VAL A 662 -14.93 12.39 30.96
N GLU A 663 -16.25 12.18 30.75
CA GLU A 663 -17.07 12.64 29.58
C GLU A 663 -17.82 14.00 29.79
N LEU A 664 -17.88 14.90 28.77
CA LEU A 664 -18.48 16.28 28.80
C LEU A 664 -19.11 16.75 27.46
N PRO A 665 -20.05 17.74 27.44
CA PRO A 665 -20.64 18.29 26.21
C PRO A 665 -19.68 19.18 25.37
N PRO A 666 -19.98 19.42 24.08
CA PRO A 666 -19.06 20.07 23.15
C PRO A 666 -18.98 21.60 23.30
N SER A 667 -17.90 22.18 22.76
CA SER A 667 -17.70 23.62 22.74
C SER A 667 -18.51 24.30 21.62
N THR A 668 -18.70 25.62 21.72
CA THR A 668 -19.54 26.37 20.75
C THR A 668 -18.80 26.60 19.42
N PRO A 669 -19.41 26.28 18.26
CA PRO A 669 -18.81 26.52 16.95
C PRO A 669 -18.51 28.00 16.68
N ILE A 670 -17.36 28.27 16.05
CA ILE A 670 -16.88 29.61 15.70
C ILE A 670 -16.60 29.73 14.19
N ASN A 671 -16.35 30.95 13.71
CA ASN A 671 -16.01 31.26 12.32
C ASN A 671 -17.04 30.81 11.27
N ALA A 672 -18.33 30.83 11.62
CA ALA A 672 -19.38 30.53 10.67
C ALA A 672 -19.41 31.56 9.51
N VAL A 673 -19.30 31.11 8.26
CA VAL A 673 -19.34 31.94 7.04
C VAL A 673 -20.34 31.34 6.05
N ALA A 674 -21.21 32.19 5.48
CA ALA A 674 -22.16 31.80 4.45
C ALA A 674 -21.76 32.40 3.09
N ILE A 675 -21.71 31.56 2.06
CA ILE A 675 -21.25 31.90 0.70
C ILE A 675 -22.42 31.71 -0.26
N ALA A 676 -22.78 32.76 -0.99
CA ALA A 676 -23.90 32.74 -1.93
C ALA A 676 -23.55 32.09 -3.28
N GLY A 677 -24.46 31.28 -3.81
CA GLY A 677 -24.43 30.73 -5.17
C GLY A 677 -25.72 31.03 -5.94
N ASN A 678 -25.95 30.37 -7.08
CA ASN A 678 -27.20 30.49 -7.82
C ASN A 678 -28.26 29.55 -7.22
N GLY A 679 -29.30 30.12 -6.60
CA GLY A 679 -30.37 29.37 -5.95
C GLY A 679 -29.91 28.59 -4.72
N GLN A 680 -28.74 28.89 -4.15
CA GLN A 680 -28.18 28.19 -3.00
C GLN A 680 -27.22 29.04 -2.17
N ALA A 681 -26.91 28.60 -0.95
CA ALA A 681 -25.84 29.13 -0.12
C ALA A 681 -25.11 28.00 0.62
N ILE A 682 -23.79 28.08 0.72
CA ILE A 682 -22.96 27.13 1.47
C ILE A 682 -22.50 27.81 2.76
N VAL A 683 -22.78 27.19 3.90
CA VAL A 683 -22.39 27.67 5.23
C VAL A 683 -21.30 26.76 5.78
N ARG A 684 -20.20 27.32 6.28
CA ARG A 684 -19.07 26.56 6.86
C ARG A 684 -18.65 27.14 8.20
N TRP A 685 -18.15 26.31 9.10
CA TRP A 685 -17.63 26.71 10.42
C TRP A 685 -16.46 25.81 10.84
N ASP A 686 -15.76 26.19 11.91
CA ASP A 686 -14.69 25.37 12.47
C ASP A 686 -15.26 24.20 13.27
N ALA A 687 -14.71 23.00 13.09
CA ALA A 687 -15.13 21.82 13.84
C ALA A 687 -14.76 21.94 15.33
N THR A 688 -15.65 21.50 16.21
CA THR A 688 -15.49 21.47 17.66
C THR A 688 -15.24 20.04 18.16
N ALA A 689 -14.27 19.85 19.04
CA ALA A 689 -13.99 18.55 19.66
C ALA A 689 -15.18 18.02 20.48
N ASN A 690 -15.25 16.71 20.67
CA ASN A 690 -16.33 16.01 21.39
C ASN A 690 -17.74 16.29 20.82
N THR A 691 -17.88 16.51 19.51
CA THR A 691 -19.16 16.83 18.86
C THR A 691 -19.60 15.70 17.96
N ASP A 692 -20.83 15.22 18.15
CA ASP A 692 -21.42 14.16 17.32
C ASP A 692 -22.16 14.78 16.12
N GLU A 693 -22.84 15.91 16.34
CA GLU A 693 -23.61 16.60 15.29
C GLU A 693 -23.66 18.12 15.49
N TYR A 694 -23.92 18.85 14.40
CA TYR A 694 -24.18 20.28 14.39
C TYR A 694 -25.60 20.59 13.95
N ARG A 695 -26.18 21.63 14.56
CA ARG A 695 -27.53 22.11 14.24
C ARG A 695 -27.45 23.53 13.71
N VAL A 696 -27.83 23.71 12.45
CA VAL A 696 -27.78 24.97 11.69
C VAL A 696 -29.16 25.60 11.67
N TYR A 697 -29.28 26.81 12.21
CA TYR A 697 -30.52 27.58 12.29
C TYR A 697 -30.49 28.71 11.27
N TYR A 698 -31.57 28.90 10.51
CA TYR A 698 -31.63 29.92 9.46
C TYR A 698 -32.96 30.66 9.33
N THR A 699 -32.91 31.83 8.70
CA THR A 699 -34.06 32.72 8.39
C THR A 699 -33.91 33.28 6.96
N ASP A 700 -35.03 33.59 6.32
CA ASP A 700 -35.11 34.09 4.93
C ASP A 700 -35.45 35.58 4.81
N ASP A 701 -35.52 36.27 5.95
CA ASP A 701 -35.82 37.71 6.05
C ASP A 701 -34.58 38.56 6.42
N GLY A 702 -33.42 37.91 6.53
CA GLY A 702 -32.15 38.54 6.90
C GLY A 702 -32.05 38.92 8.38
N LEU A 703 -32.97 38.48 9.25
CA LEU A 703 -32.83 38.66 10.71
C LEU A 703 -31.92 37.60 11.33
N GLU A 704 -31.40 37.83 12.54
CA GLU A 704 -30.58 36.83 13.23
C GLU A 704 -31.39 35.59 13.64
N PRO A 705 -30.94 34.36 13.30
CA PRO A 705 -31.61 33.13 13.72
C PRO A 705 -31.54 32.90 15.24
N SER A 706 -32.55 32.22 15.79
CA SER A 706 -32.63 31.80 17.19
C SER A 706 -32.93 30.31 17.29
N LEU A 707 -32.94 29.72 18.49
CA LEU A 707 -33.31 28.30 18.70
C LEU A 707 -34.77 27.96 18.29
N LEU A 708 -35.57 28.95 17.91
CA LEU A 708 -36.93 28.76 17.39
C LEU A 708 -37.03 28.93 15.87
N SER A 709 -35.91 29.26 15.22
CA SER A 709 -35.80 29.39 13.75
C SER A 709 -35.77 28.02 13.08
N GLU A 710 -35.97 27.99 11.77
CA GLU A 710 -35.91 26.75 10.99
C GLU A 710 -34.51 26.14 11.04
N GLN A 711 -34.41 24.81 11.14
CA GLN A 711 -33.18 24.11 11.50
C GLN A 711 -32.89 22.94 10.55
N ALA A 712 -31.61 22.76 10.21
CA ALA A 712 -31.03 21.54 9.65
C ALA A 712 -29.99 20.93 10.60
N THR A 713 -29.78 19.62 10.54
CA THR A 713 -28.75 18.91 11.33
C THR A 713 -27.77 18.22 10.39
N VAL A 714 -26.47 18.35 10.65
CA VAL A 714 -25.38 17.79 9.84
C VAL A 714 -24.23 17.32 10.75
N THR A 715 -23.43 16.35 10.31
CA THR A 715 -22.26 15.85 11.06
C THR A 715 -20.97 16.57 10.66
N ASP A 716 -20.88 17.04 9.41
CA ASP A 716 -19.73 17.79 8.91
C ASP A 716 -19.80 19.27 9.33
N SER A 717 -18.65 19.96 9.36
CA SER A 717 -18.58 21.39 9.69
C SER A 717 -19.01 22.31 8.52
N SER A 718 -19.92 21.83 7.68
CA SER A 718 -20.51 22.58 6.57
C SER A 718 -21.94 22.16 6.25
N PHE A 719 -22.73 23.08 5.68
CA PHE A 719 -24.11 22.87 5.26
C PHE A 719 -24.41 23.61 3.96
N THR A 720 -24.95 22.90 2.96
CA THR A 720 -25.38 23.50 1.69
C THR A 720 -26.90 23.66 1.66
N HIS A 721 -27.37 24.90 1.66
CA HIS A 721 -28.79 25.25 1.61
C HIS A 721 -29.19 25.53 0.15
N THR A 722 -29.88 24.59 -0.48
CA THR A 722 -30.33 24.66 -1.88
C THR A 722 -31.80 25.08 -2.01
N GLY A 723 -32.21 25.58 -3.18
CA GLY A 723 -33.60 25.98 -3.45
C GLY A 723 -33.93 27.40 -2.99
N LEU A 724 -32.90 28.22 -2.74
CA LEU A 724 -33.03 29.60 -2.27
C LEU A 724 -33.52 30.54 -3.38
N THR A 725 -34.22 31.60 -2.98
CA THR A 725 -34.64 32.64 -3.93
C THR A 725 -33.50 33.63 -4.15
N ASN A 726 -33.05 33.75 -5.39
CA ASN A 726 -32.04 34.73 -5.77
C ASN A 726 -32.51 36.16 -5.48
N GLY A 727 -31.62 36.95 -4.87
CA GLY A 727 -31.89 38.32 -4.41
C GLY A 727 -32.46 38.42 -3.00
N THR A 728 -32.78 37.31 -2.34
CA THR A 728 -33.20 37.27 -0.92
C THR A 728 -32.01 36.96 -0.01
N THR A 729 -31.86 37.70 1.09
CA THR A 729 -30.79 37.48 2.08
C THR A 729 -31.22 36.46 3.13
N TYR A 730 -30.42 35.42 3.29
CA TYR A 730 -30.60 34.38 4.30
C TYR A 730 -29.53 34.52 5.40
N SER A 731 -29.92 34.34 6.66
CA SER A 731 -29.00 34.36 7.81
C SER A 731 -28.87 32.97 8.44
N TYR A 732 -27.70 32.64 9.01
CA TYR A 732 -27.37 31.32 9.56
C TYR A 732 -26.62 31.42 10.91
N ARG A 733 -26.90 30.51 11.85
CA ARG A 733 -26.12 30.27 13.10
C ARG A 733 -26.02 28.77 13.37
N VAL A 734 -24.97 28.34 14.08
CA VAL A 734 -24.69 26.91 14.29
C VAL A 734 -24.40 26.60 15.76
N LEU A 735 -24.90 25.49 16.28
CA LEU A 735 -24.45 24.90 17.55
C LEU A 735 -23.96 23.46 17.36
N ALA A 736 -23.13 22.98 18.28
CA ALA A 736 -22.61 21.62 18.37
C ALA A 736 -23.37 20.82 19.43
N SER A 737 -23.53 19.52 19.24
CA SER A 737 -24.25 18.61 20.15
C SER A 737 -23.55 17.26 20.24
N ASN A 738 -23.62 16.65 21.42
CA ASN A 738 -23.27 15.23 21.63
C ASN A 738 -24.24 14.58 22.63
N GLU A 739 -24.06 13.30 22.92
CA GLU A 739 -24.89 12.56 23.88
C GLU A 739 -24.91 13.16 25.31
N TYR A 740 -23.90 13.97 25.67
CA TYR A 740 -23.76 14.63 26.97
C TYR A 740 -24.34 16.06 27.01
N GLY A 741 -24.74 16.63 25.87
CA GLY A 741 -25.50 17.89 25.79
C GLY A 741 -25.10 18.83 24.64
N ASP A 742 -25.81 19.95 24.55
CA ASP A 742 -25.66 20.95 23.48
C ASP A 742 -24.74 22.11 23.90
N SER A 743 -23.98 22.64 22.94
CA SER A 743 -23.24 23.89 23.06
C SER A 743 -24.17 25.11 22.98
N ALA A 744 -23.63 26.32 23.20
CA ALA A 744 -24.34 27.55 22.84
C ALA A 744 -24.39 27.75 21.30
N LEU A 745 -25.28 28.62 20.81
CA LEU A 745 -25.33 29.02 19.39
C LEU A 745 -24.17 29.97 19.04
N GLY A 746 -23.41 29.62 18.00
CA GLY A 746 -22.32 30.40 17.42
C GLY A 746 -22.78 31.71 16.76
N THR A 747 -21.87 32.41 16.07
CA THR A 747 -22.12 33.74 15.48
C THR A 747 -22.95 33.68 14.18
N THR A 748 -23.65 34.77 13.85
CA THR A 748 -24.49 34.85 12.65
C THR A 748 -23.68 35.16 11.39
N SER A 749 -23.98 34.44 10.30
CA SER A 749 -23.47 34.70 8.95
C SER A 749 -24.62 34.87 7.95
N GLN A 750 -24.41 35.56 6.82
CA GLN A 750 -25.46 35.88 5.86
C GLN A 750 -25.02 35.68 4.41
N ALA A 751 -25.95 35.30 3.53
CA ALA A 751 -25.72 35.15 2.09
C ALA A 751 -26.95 35.59 1.26
N THR A 752 -26.71 36.19 0.09
CA THR A 752 -27.76 36.60 -0.88
C THR A 752 -27.50 35.95 -2.25
N PRO A 753 -28.18 34.85 -2.59
CA PRO A 753 -28.01 34.11 -3.85
C PRO A 753 -28.28 34.93 -5.13
N GLY A 754 -27.67 34.60 -6.27
CA GLY A 754 -27.81 35.35 -7.54
C GLY A 754 -27.53 34.53 -8.81
N GLU A 755 -28.06 34.95 -9.98
CA GLU A 755 -27.88 34.24 -11.27
C GLU A 755 -26.51 34.49 -11.93
N SER A 756 -25.95 33.46 -12.59
CA SER A 756 -24.66 33.49 -13.29
C SER A 756 -24.78 33.75 -14.80
N PHE A 757 -23.79 34.43 -15.39
CA PHE A 757 -23.61 34.57 -16.85
C PHE A 757 -22.42 33.73 -17.31
N ALA A 758 -22.62 32.82 -18.27
CA ALA A 758 -21.57 31.93 -18.78
C ALA A 758 -20.74 32.58 -19.91
N THR A 759 -19.40 32.52 -19.84
CA THR A 759 -18.55 32.59 -21.05
C THR A 759 -18.06 31.19 -21.43
N ASN A 760 -18.42 30.70 -22.61
CA ASN A 760 -18.04 29.36 -23.09
C ASN A 760 -16.61 29.38 -23.64
N LEU A 761 -15.60 29.22 -22.78
CA LEU A 761 -14.26 28.80 -23.21
C LEU A 761 -14.16 27.27 -23.08
N GLY A 762 -14.33 26.56 -24.20
CA GLY A 762 -14.17 25.10 -24.25
C GLY A 762 -12.70 24.65 -24.27
N GLN A 763 -12.47 23.33 -24.11
CA GLN A 763 -11.15 22.71 -24.31
C GLN A 763 -10.60 23.05 -25.71
N GLY A 764 -9.35 23.53 -25.78
CA GLY A 764 -8.68 23.88 -27.05
C GLY A 764 -8.81 25.34 -27.50
N ALA A 765 -9.02 26.28 -26.57
CA ALA A 765 -8.97 27.70 -26.87
C ALA A 765 -7.57 28.11 -27.36
N THR A 766 -7.50 29.01 -28.35
CA THR A 766 -6.23 29.44 -28.96
C THR A 766 -5.86 30.87 -28.57
N LEU A 767 -4.57 31.08 -28.35
CA LEU A 767 -3.98 32.37 -28.07
C LEU A 767 -3.12 32.84 -29.23
N HIS A 768 -3.39 34.05 -29.72
CA HIS A 768 -2.62 34.66 -30.82
C HIS A 768 -1.80 35.83 -30.31
N LEU A 769 -0.52 35.85 -30.66
CA LEU A 769 0.45 36.89 -30.30
C LEU A 769 0.98 37.59 -31.56
N THR A 770 0.97 38.94 -31.58
CA THR A 770 1.50 39.73 -32.70
C THR A 770 2.27 40.97 -32.21
N GLY A 771 3.32 41.38 -32.92
CA GLY A 771 4.25 42.45 -32.48
C GLY A 771 5.04 43.08 -33.63
N THR A 772 5.68 44.23 -33.38
CA THR A 772 6.33 45.08 -34.42
C THR A 772 7.50 44.44 -35.17
N ALA A 773 8.10 43.36 -34.64
CA ALA A 773 9.17 42.61 -35.31
C ALA A 773 8.64 41.54 -36.30
N PHE A 774 7.34 41.22 -36.25
CA PHE A 774 6.69 40.38 -37.26
C PHE A 774 6.25 41.28 -38.41
N ALA A 775 6.78 41.04 -39.61
CA ALA A 775 6.45 41.86 -40.77
C ALA A 775 4.96 41.70 -41.12
N ALA A 776 4.21 42.80 -41.01
CA ALA A 776 2.76 42.91 -41.13
C ALA A 776 1.96 42.25 -40.00
N TRP A 777 1.00 43.02 -39.49
CA TRP A 777 0.09 42.61 -38.42
C TRP A 777 -0.89 41.55 -38.91
N ASP A 778 -0.53 40.28 -38.73
CA ASP A 778 -1.33 39.12 -39.10
C ASP A 778 -1.50 38.19 -37.87
N PRO A 779 -2.74 37.93 -37.41
CA PRO A 779 -3.01 37.00 -36.31
C PRO A 779 -2.62 35.55 -36.60
N ALA A 780 -2.27 35.18 -37.84
CA ALA A 780 -1.87 33.81 -38.20
C ALA A 780 -0.40 33.46 -37.84
N ASN A 781 0.42 34.40 -37.38
CA ASN A 781 1.88 34.20 -37.34
C ASN A 781 2.42 33.43 -36.13
N THR A 782 1.78 33.49 -34.96
CA THR A 782 2.14 32.62 -33.81
C THR A 782 0.90 32.33 -32.95
N THR A 783 0.50 31.07 -32.91
CA THR A 783 -0.67 30.57 -32.17
C THR A 783 -0.20 29.59 -31.09
N TYR A 784 -0.67 29.75 -29.86
CA TYR A 784 -0.41 28.85 -28.74
C TYR A 784 -1.73 28.25 -28.25
N GLN A 785 -1.74 26.96 -27.96
CA GLN A 785 -2.92 26.24 -27.49
C GLN A 785 -3.03 26.36 -25.97
N LEU A 786 -4.18 26.77 -25.47
CA LEU A 786 -4.45 26.86 -24.03
C LEU A 786 -5.00 25.54 -23.50
N GLN A 787 -4.35 25.00 -22.48
CA GLN A 787 -4.79 23.81 -21.76
C GLN A 787 -5.52 24.22 -20.49
N MET A 788 -6.68 23.63 -20.24
CA MET A 788 -7.41 23.83 -18.99
C MET A 788 -6.70 23.04 -17.89
N VAL A 789 -6.30 23.71 -16.82
CA VAL A 789 -5.54 23.09 -15.71
C VAL A 789 -6.31 23.08 -14.39
N ALA A 790 -7.41 23.83 -14.33
CA ALA A 790 -8.44 23.76 -13.30
C ALA A 790 -9.73 24.39 -13.87
N ASP A 791 -10.88 24.14 -13.25
CA ASP A 791 -12.14 24.77 -13.65
C ASP A 791 -11.97 26.29 -13.70
N HIS A 792 -12.30 26.89 -14.85
CA HIS A 792 -12.17 28.32 -15.14
C HIS A 792 -10.73 28.90 -15.17
N ARG A 793 -9.70 28.04 -15.28
CA ARG A 793 -8.28 28.42 -15.44
C ARG A 793 -7.57 27.67 -16.57
N TRP A 794 -6.90 28.41 -17.45
CA TRP A 794 -6.15 27.87 -18.59
C TRP A 794 -4.69 28.33 -18.62
N GLN A 795 -3.79 27.49 -19.13
CA GLN A 795 -2.36 27.76 -19.21
C GLN A 795 -1.73 27.37 -20.54
N THR A 796 -0.64 28.05 -20.91
CA THR A 796 0.24 27.67 -22.03
C THR A 796 1.67 28.17 -21.84
N ARG A 797 2.65 27.46 -22.40
CA ARG A 797 4.04 27.95 -22.50
C ARG A 797 4.23 28.82 -23.73
N VAL A 798 4.99 29.90 -23.57
CA VAL A 798 5.27 30.88 -24.62
C VAL A 798 6.73 31.27 -24.57
N THR A 799 7.44 31.06 -25.68
CA THR A 799 8.83 31.50 -25.85
C THR A 799 8.87 32.83 -26.59
N LEU A 800 9.46 33.85 -25.97
CA LEU A 800 9.60 35.16 -26.58
C LEU A 800 10.99 35.31 -27.23
N PRO A 801 11.08 35.42 -28.58
CA PRO A 801 12.36 35.59 -29.25
C PRO A 801 13.01 36.94 -28.93
N THR A 802 14.34 36.97 -28.97
CA THR A 802 15.17 38.16 -28.68
C THR A 802 14.81 39.41 -29.48
N ALA A 803 14.25 39.23 -30.68
CA ALA A 803 13.78 40.32 -31.54
C ALA A 803 12.57 41.10 -30.98
N LEU A 804 11.85 40.55 -29.99
CA LEU A 804 10.68 41.18 -29.36
C LEU A 804 10.96 41.81 -28.00
N THR A 805 12.21 41.71 -27.52
CA THR A 805 12.63 42.28 -26.23
C THR A 805 12.25 43.76 -26.16
N ASN A 806 11.45 44.12 -25.16
CA ASN A 806 10.96 45.48 -24.93
C ASN A 806 10.08 46.11 -26.04
N SER A 807 9.47 45.29 -26.90
CA SER A 807 8.53 45.76 -27.92
C SER A 807 7.07 45.48 -27.51
N PRO A 808 6.11 46.39 -27.77
CA PRO A 808 4.71 46.13 -27.48
C PRO A 808 4.17 45.04 -28.40
N TYR A 809 3.51 44.04 -27.81
CA TYR A 809 2.79 42.98 -28.51
C TYR A 809 1.28 43.08 -28.20
N LYS A 810 0.45 42.45 -29.03
CA LYS A 810 -1.00 42.31 -28.83
C LYS A 810 -1.41 40.86 -28.72
N LEU A 811 -2.52 40.65 -28.03
CA LEU A 811 -3.07 39.35 -27.68
C LEU A 811 -4.52 39.24 -28.20
N THR A 812 -4.90 38.08 -28.73
CA THR A 812 -6.32 37.78 -29.03
C THR A 812 -6.61 36.32 -28.66
N LEU A 813 -7.83 36.04 -28.17
CA LEU A 813 -8.33 34.69 -27.88
C LEU A 813 -9.26 34.21 -29.00
N ASN A 814 -9.05 32.99 -29.49
CA ASN A 814 -9.88 32.30 -30.51
C ASN A 814 -10.01 33.02 -31.88
N GLY A 815 -9.01 33.82 -32.25
CA GLY A 815 -8.64 34.04 -33.66
C GLY A 815 -9.46 35.01 -34.52
N THR A 816 -10.40 35.81 -33.98
CA THR A 816 -11.03 36.89 -34.79
C THR A 816 -11.08 38.24 -34.09
N TRP A 817 -10.58 39.29 -34.77
CA TRP A 817 -10.58 40.69 -34.30
C TRP A 817 -11.97 41.30 -34.04
N ALA A 818 -13.06 40.55 -34.34
CA ALA A 818 -14.43 40.97 -34.10
C ALA A 818 -14.85 40.88 -32.63
N VAL A 819 -14.12 40.10 -31.81
CA VAL A 819 -14.39 39.93 -30.37
C VAL A 819 -13.09 40.18 -29.57
N ASN A 820 -12.63 41.43 -29.54
CA ASN A 820 -11.36 41.77 -28.90
C ASN A 820 -11.56 42.21 -27.46
N TRP A 821 -11.11 41.48 -26.44
CA TRP A 821 -11.12 41.99 -25.07
C TRP A 821 -9.95 42.97 -24.89
N GLY A 822 -10.21 44.20 -24.45
CA GLY A 822 -9.18 45.23 -24.26
C GLY A 822 -8.90 45.54 -22.80
N GLY A 823 -7.65 45.86 -22.46
CA GLY A 823 -7.29 46.25 -21.10
C GLY A 823 -5.93 46.93 -20.97
N ASN A 824 -5.71 47.58 -19.83
CA ASN A 824 -4.50 48.34 -19.50
C ASN A 824 -3.52 47.42 -18.74
N ALA A 825 -2.28 47.29 -19.21
CA ALA A 825 -1.26 46.48 -18.53
C ALA A 825 -0.21 47.37 -17.86
N SER A 826 0.18 46.98 -16.64
CA SER A 826 1.41 47.44 -15.99
C SER A 826 2.12 46.23 -15.39
N GLY A 827 3.23 45.80 -15.99
CA GLY A 827 4.03 44.65 -15.52
C GLY A 827 3.63 43.30 -16.12
N LEU A 828 3.92 42.20 -15.40
CA LEU A 828 3.69 40.80 -15.81
C LEU A 828 2.22 40.35 -15.75
N ALA A 829 1.29 41.23 -15.39
CA ALA A 829 -0.14 40.94 -15.26
C ALA A 829 -0.98 41.88 -16.13
N ALA A 830 -2.01 41.34 -16.77
CA ALA A 830 -2.95 42.08 -17.60
C ALA A 830 -4.39 41.61 -17.36
N SER A 831 -5.34 42.52 -17.21
CA SER A 831 -6.78 42.23 -17.16
C SER A 831 -7.44 42.56 -18.50
N LEU A 832 -8.39 41.74 -18.95
CA LEU A 832 -9.09 41.86 -20.23
C LEU A 832 -10.58 42.11 -20.01
N ASN A 833 -11.00 43.37 -20.11
CA ASN A 833 -12.36 43.79 -19.75
C ASN A 833 -13.07 44.41 -20.98
N ARG A 834 -13.80 43.55 -21.70
CA ARG A 834 -14.75 43.82 -22.81
C ARG A 834 -14.21 44.20 -24.21
N SER A 835 -15.11 44.01 -25.19
CA SER A 835 -14.93 44.13 -26.65
C SER A 835 -14.45 45.52 -27.13
N GLY A 836 -13.29 45.59 -27.81
CA GLY A 836 -12.85 46.67 -28.68
C GLY A 836 -11.46 47.30 -28.41
N GLY A 837 -10.69 46.84 -27.41
CA GLY A 837 -9.39 47.46 -27.08
C GLY A 837 -8.19 46.53 -27.27
N ASP A 838 -7.02 47.12 -27.47
CA ASP A 838 -5.76 46.38 -27.56
C ASP A 838 -5.09 46.28 -26.19
N ALA A 839 -4.71 45.08 -25.76
CA ALA A 839 -3.82 44.90 -24.60
C ALA A 839 -2.36 44.83 -25.07
N SER A 840 -1.48 45.62 -24.46
CA SER A 840 -0.05 45.60 -24.77
C SER A 840 0.81 45.57 -23.51
N ALA A 841 1.74 44.62 -23.44
CA ALA A 841 2.73 44.50 -22.37
C ALA A 841 4.15 44.42 -22.96
N THR A 842 5.15 44.59 -22.10
CA THR A 842 6.56 44.70 -22.48
C THR A 842 7.33 43.63 -21.71
N LEU A 843 7.83 42.61 -22.41
CA LEU A 843 8.53 41.46 -21.82
C LEU A 843 9.95 41.32 -22.39
N SER A 844 10.84 40.70 -21.61
CA SER A 844 12.17 40.29 -22.06
C SER A 844 12.11 38.97 -22.84
N ALA A 845 13.17 38.65 -23.57
CA ALA A 845 13.28 37.35 -24.22
C ALA A 845 13.51 36.23 -23.20
N GLY A 846 12.86 35.08 -23.41
CA GLY A 846 12.91 33.95 -22.48
C GLY A 846 11.68 33.05 -22.61
N ASP A 847 11.68 31.97 -21.85
CA ASP A 847 10.55 31.05 -21.75
C ASP A 847 9.64 31.46 -20.60
N TYR A 848 8.34 31.54 -20.89
CA TYR A 848 7.33 31.96 -19.94
C TYR A 848 6.18 30.96 -19.86
N LEU A 849 5.63 30.78 -18.66
CA LEU A 849 4.33 30.20 -18.43
C LEU A 849 3.28 31.32 -18.35
N LEU A 850 2.22 31.21 -19.14
CA LEU A 850 1.11 32.14 -19.17
C LEU A 850 -0.16 31.47 -18.64
N SER A 851 -0.87 32.15 -17.73
CA SER A 851 -2.17 31.71 -17.18
C SER A 851 -3.30 32.68 -17.54
N VAL A 852 -4.52 32.15 -17.71
CA VAL A 852 -5.77 32.87 -18.00
C VAL A 852 -6.87 32.39 -17.05
N ASP A 853 -7.51 33.31 -16.32
CA ASP A 853 -8.58 33.00 -15.35
C ASP A 853 -9.89 33.75 -15.68
N GLU A 854 -11.05 33.11 -15.48
CA GLU A 854 -12.39 33.74 -15.61
C GLU A 854 -12.85 34.40 -14.31
N GLY A 855 -13.34 35.64 -14.39
CA GLY A 855 -13.82 36.42 -13.24
C GLY A 855 -15.16 35.93 -12.69
N SER A 856 -15.39 36.15 -11.38
CA SER A 856 -16.56 35.68 -10.64
C SER A 856 -17.86 36.45 -10.90
N SER A 857 -17.84 37.47 -11.76
CA SER A 857 -19.03 38.22 -12.18
C SER A 857 -18.94 38.72 -13.64
N ALA A 858 -20.08 39.08 -14.23
CA ALA A 858 -20.16 39.61 -15.61
C ALA A 858 -19.43 40.97 -15.82
N GLU A 859 -18.97 41.62 -14.74
CA GLU A 859 -18.16 42.85 -14.81
C GLU A 859 -16.65 42.60 -14.72
N ASP A 860 -16.20 41.41 -14.27
CA ASP A 860 -14.80 41.15 -13.90
C ASP A 860 -13.90 40.65 -15.05
N GLY A 861 -14.46 40.21 -16.17
CA GLY A 861 -13.71 39.85 -17.38
C GLY A 861 -12.77 38.64 -17.23
N LEU A 862 -11.77 38.53 -18.12
CA LEU A 862 -10.70 37.51 -18.07
C LEU A 862 -9.41 38.15 -17.53
N SER A 863 -8.63 37.44 -16.73
CA SER A 863 -7.34 37.92 -16.21
C SER A 863 -6.16 37.07 -16.70
N LEU A 864 -5.00 37.69 -16.96
CA LEU A 864 -3.78 37.03 -17.46
C LEU A 864 -2.55 37.32 -16.60
N SER A 865 -1.68 36.32 -16.44
CA SER A 865 -0.41 36.42 -15.71
C SER A 865 0.75 35.66 -16.38
N TRP A 866 1.98 36.19 -16.29
CA TRP A 866 3.20 35.66 -16.91
C TRP A 866 4.30 35.33 -15.89
N GLN A 867 5.02 34.21 -16.06
CA GLN A 867 6.13 33.77 -15.20
C GLN A 867 7.31 33.21 -16.00
N ALA A 868 8.56 33.66 -15.76
CA ALA A 868 9.77 33.21 -16.48
C ALA A 868 10.37 31.90 -15.92
N GLN A 869 11.00 31.05 -16.76
CA GLN A 869 11.55 29.71 -16.39
C GLN A 869 13.08 29.56 -16.65
N GLY A 870 13.77 28.70 -15.89
CA GLY A 870 15.19 28.30 -16.03
C GLY A 870 15.48 26.85 -15.56
N ASP A 871 16.66 26.26 -15.88
CA ASP A 871 17.00 24.81 -15.75
C ASP A 871 17.30 24.31 -14.29
N PRO A 872 16.83 23.10 -13.84
CA PRO A 872 17.15 22.53 -12.50
C PRO A 872 17.74 21.09 -12.39
N VAL A 873 18.52 20.83 -11.31
CA VAL A 873 18.90 19.53 -10.70
C VAL A 873 18.98 19.68 -9.16
N LEU A 874 18.42 18.74 -8.38
CA LEU A 874 18.35 18.73 -6.89
C LEU A 874 19.48 17.94 -6.20
N ALA A 875 19.87 18.32 -4.97
CA ALA A 875 20.73 17.53 -4.08
C ALA A 875 20.22 17.56 -2.62
N VAL A 876 20.07 16.40 -1.99
CA VAL A 876 19.48 16.23 -0.64
C VAL A 876 20.49 15.61 0.32
N ASN A 877 20.57 16.12 1.55
CA ASN A 877 21.31 15.47 2.65
C ASN A 877 20.69 15.84 4.01
N PRO A 878 20.13 14.89 4.79
CA PRO A 878 20.08 13.44 4.60
C PRO A 878 18.85 12.96 3.79
N MET A 879 18.96 11.78 3.17
CA MET A 879 17.84 11.10 2.47
C MET A 879 16.85 10.43 3.42
N VAL A 880 17.23 10.26 4.69
CA VAL A 880 16.40 9.72 5.78
C VAL A 880 16.40 10.73 6.94
N LEU A 881 15.22 11.16 7.37
CA LEU A 881 14.96 11.97 8.55
C LEU A 881 14.45 11.07 9.68
N ASP A 882 15.34 10.69 10.60
CA ASP A 882 15.00 9.93 11.79
C ASP A 882 14.70 10.86 12.97
N LEU A 883 13.49 10.80 13.50
CA LEU A 883 13.00 11.64 14.58
C LEU A 883 13.15 11.00 15.97
N GLY A 884 13.53 9.72 16.05
CA GLY A 884 13.62 8.98 17.32
C GLY A 884 12.27 8.76 17.99
N ASP A 885 12.20 8.94 19.32
CA ASP A 885 11.00 8.70 20.13
C ASP A 885 10.04 9.91 20.13
N LEU A 886 8.77 9.66 19.87
CA LEU A 886 7.72 10.64 19.60
C LEU A 886 6.58 10.56 20.63
N VAL A 887 6.33 11.64 21.35
CA VAL A 887 5.41 11.62 22.50
C VAL A 887 3.94 11.80 22.07
N VAL A 888 3.02 10.92 22.51
CA VAL A 888 1.58 10.98 22.19
C VAL A 888 0.92 12.28 22.67
N ASN A 889 0.09 12.91 21.82
CA ASN A 889 -0.51 14.23 22.01
C ASN A 889 0.48 15.41 21.93
N SER A 890 1.67 15.21 21.37
CA SER A 890 2.55 16.30 20.97
C SER A 890 2.64 16.36 19.44
N GLN A 891 2.53 17.56 18.88
CA GLN A 891 2.99 17.81 17.52
C GLN A 891 4.51 18.02 17.60
N THR A 892 5.27 17.20 16.91
CA THR A 892 6.69 17.46 16.68
C THR A 892 6.88 17.97 15.27
N ASP A 893 7.56 19.11 15.20
CA ASP A 893 8.04 19.68 13.96
C ASP A 893 9.51 19.34 13.80
N SER A 894 9.88 18.73 12.67
CA SER A 894 11.28 18.50 12.31
C SER A 894 11.60 19.05 10.93
N GLU A 895 12.73 19.73 10.81
CA GLU A 895 13.14 20.44 9.59
C GLU A 895 14.15 19.63 8.78
N VAL A 896 13.84 19.42 7.49
CA VAL A 896 14.78 18.94 6.47
C VAL A 896 15.22 20.11 5.61
N LEU A 897 16.53 20.29 5.45
CA LEU A 897 17.12 21.28 4.56
C LEU A 897 17.47 20.63 3.22
N LEU A 898 16.84 21.09 2.15
CA LEU A 898 17.09 20.69 0.77
C LEU A 898 17.84 21.81 0.05
N THR A 899 18.88 21.49 -0.69
CA THR A 899 19.65 22.50 -1.43
C THR A 899 19.39 22.37 -2.93
N ASN A 900 18.99 23.46 -3.57
CA ASN A 900 18.82 23.52 -5.01
C ASN A 900 20.16 23.89 -5.65
N ALA A 901 20.78 22.96 -6.38
CA ALA A 901 22.05 23.22 -7.06
C ALA A 901 21.86 23.91 -8.43
N GLY A 902 20.61 24.13 -8.87
CA GLY A 902 20.22 24.73 -10.15
C GLY A 902 19.30 25.95 -10.01
N ALA A 903 18.94 26.58 -11.13
CA ALA A 903 18.19 27.85 -11.14
C ALA A 903 16.67 27.69 -11.32
N GLY A 904 16.13 26.47 -11.21
CA GLY A 904 14.69 26.19 -11.37
C GLY A 904 13.88 26.30 -10.07
N SER A 905 12.56 26.17 -10.19
CA SER A 905 11.60 26.22 -9.07
C SER A 905 11.25 24.83 -8.54
N LEU A 906 11.08 24.71 -7.22
CA LEU A 906 10.57 23.51 -6.54
C LEU A 906 9.07 23.65 -6.26
N SER A 907 8.32 22.56 -6.41
CA SER A 907 6.96 22.42 -5.87
C SER A 907 6.89 21.16 -5.01
N VAL A 908 6.17 21.24 -3.89
CA VAL A 908 5.88 20.09 -3.03
C VAL A 908 4.39 19.81 -3.19
N SER A 909 4.06 18.68 -3.81
CA SER A 909 2.72 18.10 -3.87
C SER A 909 2.64 17.00 -2.82
N ASP A 910 1.54 16.99 -2.07
CA ASP A 910 1.16 15.97 -1.09
C ASP A 910 2.10 15.76 0.11
N VAL A 911 1.84 16.55 1.15
CA VAL A 911 1.73 15.99 2.50
C VAL A 911 0.24 16.06 2.80
N SER A 912 -0.38 15.01 3.33
CA SER A 912 -1.83 14.88 3.60
C SER A 912 -2.41 15.86 4.66
N GLU A 913 -1.78 17.04 4.80
CA GLU A 913 -2.03 18.28 5.57
C GLU A 913 -1.72 18.27 7.09
N PRO A 914 -1.20 19.37 7.71
CA PRO A 914 -0.64 20.60 7.14
C PRO A 914 0.82 20.89 7.57
N ALA A 915 1.64 21.33 6.61
CA ALA A 915 2.72 22.27 6.88
C ALA A 915 2.57 23.51 6.00
N THR A 916 2.09 24.60 6.59
CA THR A 916 2.56 25.96 6.27
C THR A 916 3.67 26.24 7.29
N TRP A 917 4.94 26.45 6.93
CA TRP A 917 5.49 27.51 6.08
C TRP A 917 6.76 27.07 5.32
N MET A 918 6.96 27.56 4.09
CA MET A 918 8.30 27.64 3.48
C MET A 918 8.59 29.05 2.97
N THR A 919 9.70 29.60 3.42
CA THR A 919 10.40 30.65 2.67
C THR A 919 11.67 30.02 2.11
N ALA A 920 11.82 30.01 0.78
CA ALA A 920 13.06 29.58 0.14
C ALA A 920 13.46 30.55 -0.96
N THR A 921 14.57 31.22 -0.73
CA THR A 921 15.41 31.82 -1.77
C THR A 921 16.06 30.71 -2.60
N LEU A 922 16.41 31.03 -3.85
CA LEU A 922 16.86 30.13 -4.93
C LEU A 922 17.93 29.05 -4.60
N ASP A 923 18.53 29.06 -3.41
CA ASP A 923 19.63 28.18 -3.03
C ASP A 923 19.21 27.06 -2.02
N ASP A 924 18.26 27.31 -1.11
CA ASP A 924 17.91 26.38 -0.01
C ASP A 924 16.38 26.34 0.27
N LEU A 925 15.77 25.15 0.26
CA LEU A 925 14.39 24.88 0.70
C LEU A 925 14.38 24.18 2.06
N ARG A 926 13.61 24.67 3.03
CA ARG A 926 13.38 24.00 4.32
C ARG A 926 11.99 23.41 4.36
N ILE A 927 11.88 22.09 4.44
CA ILE A 927 10.60 21.41 4.64
C ILE A 927 10.47 21.08 6.13
N THR A 928 9.38 21.53 6.75
CA THR A 928 9.01 21.15 8.12
C THR A 928 7.97 20.04 8.05
N VAL A 929 8.24 18.92 8.69
CA VAL A 929 7.32 17.80 8.82
C VAL A 929 6.65 17.93 10.18
N ALA A 930 5.34 18.13 10.17
CA ALA A 930 4.50 18.12 11.37
C ALA A 930 3.75 16.78 11.40
N ILE A 931 3.90 16.04 12.50
CA ILE A 931 3.21 14.77 12.70
C ILE A 931 2.13 14.98 13.75
N ASP A 932 0.88 14.73 13.38
CA ASP A 932 -0.21 14.65 14.33
C ASP A 932 -0.20 13.28 15.01
N THR A 933 0.10 13.27 16.30
CA THR A 933 0.21 12.04 17.09
C THR A 933 -1.10 11.57 17.70
N THR A 934 -2.22 12.25 17.42
CA THR A 934 -3.53 11.93 18.01
C THR A 934 -4.11 10.60 17.52
N GLU A 935 -3.68 10.11 16.36
CA GLU A 935 -4.09 8.81 15.81
C GLU A 935 -3.01 7.72 15.91
N LEU A 936 -1.84 8.05 16.48
CA LEU A 936 -0.68 7.16 16.49
C LEU A 936 -0.59 6.33 17.79
N ILE A 937 -0.18 5.05 17.64
CA ILE A 937 -0.16 4.06 18.73
C ILE A 937 1.21 4.03 19.43
N VAL A 938 1.20 4.16 20.77
CA VAL A 938 2.39 4.02 21.65
C VAL A 938 3.08 2.66 21.48
N GLY A 939 4.40 2.65 21.39
CA GLY A 939 5.24 1.47 21.25
C GLY A 939 5.47 1.02 19.81
N MET A 940 4.79 1.63 18.84
CA MET A 940 4.94 1.31 17.42
C MET A 940 5.94 2.25 16.73
N SER A 941 6.69 1.69 15.77
CA SER A 941 7.54 2.44 14.86
C SER A 941 6.83 2.69 13.54
N TYR A 942 6.97 3.90 13.00
CA TYR A 942 6.35 4.35 11.76
C TYR A 942 7.42 4.87 10.81
N SER A 943 7.19 4.65 9.51
CA SER A 943 8.03 5.19 8.44
C SER A 943 7.16 5.60 7.25
N ASP A 944 7.40 6.79 6.70
CA ASP A 944 6.70 7.30 5.51
C ASP A 944 7.61 8.19 4.64
N PHE A 945 7.18 8.63 3.46
CA PHE A 945 8.02 9.40 2.52
C PHE A 945 7.43 10.77 2.17
N ILE A 946 8.33 11.75 2.00
CA ILE A 946 8.03 13.05 1.41
C ILE A 946 8.53 13.05 -0.02
N VAL A 947 7.65 13.39 -0.96
CA VAL A 947 7.99 13.54 -2.37
C VAL A 947 8.28 15.01 -2.67
N VAL A 948 9.39 15.25 -3.35
CA VAL A 948 9.82 16.59 -3.75
C VAL A 948 10.01 16.61 -5.25
N GLU A 949 9.09 17.30 -5.93
CA GLU A 949 9.08 17.38 -7.37
C GLU A 949 9.95 18.55 -7.87
N SER A 950 10.79 18.26 -8.87
CA SER A 950 11.57 19.28 -9.57
C SER A 950 11.48 19.06 -11.07
N ASN A 951 11.63 20.14 -11.86
CA ASN A 951 11.45 20.12 -13.32
C ASN A 951 12.52 19.33 -14.13
N GLY A 952 13.11 18.29 -13.54
CA GLY A 952 14.03 17.34 -14.15
C GLY A 952 14.18 15.99 -13.42
N GLY A 953 13.35 15.71 -12.40
CA GLY A 953 13.32 14.45 -11.65
C GLY A 953 12.83 14.61 -10.19
N ASP A 954 12.25 13.55 -9.65
CA ASP A 954 11.66 13.50 -8.29
C ASP A 954 12.71 13.09 -7.26
N ALA A 955 12.62 13.64 -6.04
CA ALA A 955 13.44 13.22 -4.90
C ALA A 955 12.55 12.76 -3.73
N PHE A 956 12.93 11.65 -3.09
CA PHE A 956 12.23 11.07 -1.95
C PHE A 956 13.03 11.27 -0.67
N VAL A 957 12.38 11.69 0.41
CA VAL A 957 12.95 11.76 1.76
C VAL A 957 12.12 10.87 2.69
N GLU A 958 12.74 9.85 3.26
CA GLU A 958 12.07 8.95 4.22
C GLU A 958 12.05 9.56 5.62
N VAL A 959 10.91 9.54 6.30
CA VAL A 959 10.72 9.98 7.69
C VAL A 959 10.48 8.76 8.56
N ARG A 960 11.19 8.63 9.69
CA ARG A 960 11.05 7.51 10.64
C ARG A 960 10.90 8.01 12.08
N PHE A 961 10.07 7.34 12.89
CA PHE A 961 9.92 7.62 14.33
C PHE A 961 9.29 6.44 15.09
N THR A 962 9.43 6.43 16.42
CA THR A 962 8.77 5.46 17.32
C THR A 962 7.92 6.21 18.35
N VAL A 963 6.68 5.81 18.58
CA VAL A 963 5.77 6.57 19.46
C VAL A 963 5.90 6.13 20.93
N VAL A 964 5.99 7.07 21.86
CA VAL A 964 6.13 6.86 23.32
C VAL A 964 5.07 7.68 24.09
N ALA A 965 4.69 7.30 25.31
CA ALA A 965 3.59 7.97 26.04
C ALA A 965 3.98 9.36 26.62
N ALA A 966 3.02 10.31 26.68
CA ALA A 966 3.23 11.63 27.31
C ALA A 966 3.25 11.59 28.84
N PRO A 967 4.13 12.36 29.49
CA PRO A 967 4.03 12.58 30.93
C PRO A 967 2.88 13.55 31.25
N VAL A 968 1.96 13.15 32.12
CA VAL A 968 0.88 14.02 32.63
C VAL A 968 1.49 15.19 33.42
N GLY A 969 1.07 16.43 33.20
CA GLY A 969 1.56 17.62 33.93
C GLY A 969 0.58 18.10 35.03
N VAL A 970 1.11 18.60 36.15
CA VAL A 970 0.36 19.16 37.29
C VAL A 970 0.74 20.63 37.49
N THR A 971 -0.25 21.51 37.65
CA THR A 971 0.03 22.93 37.95
C THR A 971 0.42 23.10 39.42
N VAL A 972 1.66 23.50 39.67
CA VAL A 972 2.19 23.77 41.00
C VAL A 972 2.34 25.28 41.22
N THR A 973 1.75 25.78 42.30
CA THR A 973 1.98 27.16 42.76
C THR A 973 3.21 27.21 43.65
N LEU A 974 4.27 27.88 43.19
CA LEU A 974 5.49 28.11 43.94
C LEU A 974 5.42 29.46 44.65
N SER A 975 5.82 29.47 45.93
CA SER A 975 5.86 30.69 46.74
C SER A 975 7.22 30.88 47.41
N CYS A 976 7.75 32.10 47.36
CA CYS A 976 9.02 32.49 47.95
C CYS A 976 8.79 33.65 48.93
N THR A 977 8.96 33.39 50.23
CA THR A 977 8.77 34.39 51.30
C THR A 977 10.09 35.09 51.65
N ASN A 978 10.00 36.27 52.30
CA ASN A 978 11.15 37.11 52.69
C ASN A 978 12.07 37.56 51.53
N GLY A 979 11.53 37.60 50.31
CA GLY A 979 12.20 38.03 49.08
C GLY A 979 12.36 39.54 48.98
N HIS A 980 13.07 40.17 49.93
CA HIS A 980 13.35 41.60 49.84
C HIS A 980 14.28 41.90 48.67
N THR A 981 13.85 42.78 47.77
CA THR A 981 14.57 43.18 46.55
C THR A 981 14.96 44.65 46.59
N LYS A 982 15.96 45.01 45.78
CA LYS A 982 16.33 46.40 45.46
C LYS A 982 15.87 46.74 44.03
N MET A 983 15.83 48.03 43.69
CA MET A 983 15.49 48.48 42.32
C MET A 983 16.30 47.72 41.26
N GLY A 984 15.61 47.10 40.30
CA GLY A 984 16.19 46.26 39.23
C GLY A 984 16.40 44.78 39.59
N GLN A 985 15.91 44.31 40.73
CA GLN A 985 16.01 42.91 41.18
C GLN A 985 14.62 42.30 41.40
N SER A 986 14.45 41.04 40.99
CA SER A 986 13.23 40.24 41.20
C SER A 986 13.55 38.85 41.78
N VAL A 987 12.52 38.12 42.22
CA VAL A 987 12.61 36.76 42.77
C VAL A 987 12.23 35.73 41.70
N TYR A 988 12.97 34.62 41.65
CA TYR A 988 12.78 33.52 40.70
C TYR A 988 12.83 32.16 41.43
N ALA A 989 12.28 31.12 40.80
CA ALA A 989 12.39 29.72 41.22
C ALA A 989 13.23 28.92 40.21
N VAL A 990 14.11 28.05 40.69
CA VAL A 990 14.98 27.19 39.87
C VAL A 990 15.12 25.80 40.50
N GLY A 991 15.22 24.73 39.70
CA GLY A 991 15.16 23.36 40.21
C GLY A 991 15.69 22.31 39.25
N ASN A 992 15.58 21.03 39.63
CA ASN A 992 16.22 19.89 38.95
C ASN A 992 15.55 19.44 37.65
N VAL A 993 14.33 19.90 37.36
CA VAL A 993 13.59 19.55 36.13
C VAL A 993 13.68 20.66 35.08
N ALA A 994 13.36 20.32 33.83
CA ALA A 994 13.47 21.23 32.68
C ALA A 994 12.60 22.48 32.85
N GLU A 995 11.40 22.32 33.39
CA GLU A 995 10.43 23.38 33.63
C GLU A 995 10.88 24.37 34.71
N LEU A 996 11.90 24.00 35.50
CA LEU A 996 12.56 24.85 36.49
C LEU A 996 14.02 25.17 36.12
N GLY A 997 14.39 24.95 34.86
CA GLY A 997 15.68 25.36 34.29
C GLY A 997 16.86 24.44 34.64
N GLN A 998 16.66 23.23 35.17
CA GLN A 998 17.74 22.28 35.53
C GLN A 998 18.90 22.90 36.32
N TRP A 999 18.59 23.74 37.31
CA TRP A 999 19.52 24.53 38.13
C TRP A 999 20.30 25.63 37.39
N ASN A 1000 20.03 25.86 36.10
CA ASN A 1000 20.53 27.01 35.38
C ASN A 1000 19.77 28.26 35.82
N VAL A 1001 20.46 29.17 36.50
CA VAL A 1001 19.87 30.41 36.97
C VAL A 1001 19.34 31.29 35.85
N ALA A 1002 19.89 31.21 34.64
CA ALA A 1002 19.41 31.98 33.49
C ALA A 1002 17.94 31.67 33.19
N ASP A 1003 17.58 30.39 33.26
CA ASP A 1003 16.31 29.81 32.84
C ASP A 1003 15.31 29.68 34.01
N ALA A 1004 15.65 30.25 35.18
CA ALA A 1004 14.80 30.27 36.35
C ALA A 1004 13.49 31.05 36.10
N ILE A 1005 12.38 30.54 36.64
CA ILE A 1005 11.02 31.07 36.46
C ILE A 1005 10.83 32.32 37.33
N ALA A 1006 10.42 33.44 36.72
CA ALA A 1006 10.13 34.67 37.44
C ALA A 1006 8.85 34.54 38.28
N LEU A 1007 8.90 35.01 39.53
CA LEU A 1007 7.73 35.06 40.39
C LEU A 1007 7.22 36.50 40.51
N GLU A 1008 5.95 36.67 40.83
CA GLU A 1008 5.32 37.99 40.98
C GLU A 1008 4.97 38.26 42.45
N SER A 1009 5.18 39.49 42.91
CA SER A 1009 4.80 39.89 44.28
C SER A 1009 3.45 40.61 44.29
N THR A 1010 2.40 39.93 44.74
CA THR A 1010 1.11 40.54 45.06
C THR A 1010 1.05 41.04 46.51
N THR A 1011 1.84 40.47 47.43
CA THR A 1011 1.94 40.85 48.85
C THR A 1011 3.41 40.88 49.32
N TYR A 1012 4.09 42.02 49.14
CA TYR A 1012 5.52 42.15 49.45
C TYR A 1012 5.85 41.92 50.93
N PRO A 1013 6.89 41.14 51.30
CA PRO A 1013 7.97 40.59 50.46
C PRO A 1013 7.77 39.11 50.06
N THR A 1014 6.53 38.67 49.79
CA THR A 1014 6.22 37.32 49.29
C THR A 1014 5.96 37.36 47.79
N TRP A 1015 6.55 36.41 47.08
CA TRP A 1015 6.50 36.28 45.63
C TRP A 1015 5.91 34.92 45.25
N THR A 1016 5.02 34.87 44.27
CA THR A 1016 4.29 33.65 43.88
C THR A 1016 4.23 33.54 42.37
N GLY A 1017 4.24 32.30 41.86
CA GLY A 1017 4.04 32.00 40.45
C GLY A 1017 3.56 30.56 40.28
N THR A 1018 2.87 30.28 39.19
CA THR A 1018 2.41 28.92 38.85
C THR A 1018 3.26 28.34 37.73
N VAL A 1019 3.64 27.07 37.86
CA VAL A 1019 4.42 26.32 36.87
C VAL A 1019 3.79 24.93 36.70
N THR A 1020 3.74 24.41 35.48
CA THR A 1020 3.32 23.03 35.23
C THR A 1020 4.53 22.12 35.36
N LEU A 1021 4.46 21.13 36.26
CA LEU A 1021 5.55 20.17 36.54
C LEU A 1021 5.07 18.74 36.24
N PRO A 1022 5.96 17.78 35.91
CA PRO A 1022 5.58 16.39 35.65
C PRO A 1022 4.83 15.79 36.85
N ALA A 1023 3.77 15.02 36.61
CA ALA A 1023 2.96 14.34 37.62
C ALA A 1023 3.75 13.22 38.32
N ALA A 1024 3.35 12.87 39.54
CA ALA A 1024 3.92 11.78 40.34
C ALA A 1024 5.46 11.81 40.47
N THR A 1025 6.08 12.99 40.34
CA THR A 1025 7.53 13.15 40.19
C THR A 1025 8.12 13.89 41.38
N ALA A 1026 9.27 13.41 41.87
CA ALA A 1026 10.03 14.08 42.93
C ALA A 1026 10.88 15.24 42.36
N ILE A 1027 10.53 16.45 42.76
CA ILE A 1027 11.12 17.72 42.34
C ILE A 1027 11.94 18.31 43.49
N ALA A 1028 13.12 18.84 43.17
CA ALA A 1028 13.95 19.65 44.05
C ALA A 1028 14.11 21.05 43.46
N TRP A 1029 13.85 22.10 44.24
CA TRP A 1029 13.90 23.49 43.76
C TRP A 1029 14.26 24.51 44.85
N LYS A 1030 14.60 25.74 44.46
CA LYS A 1030 14.94 26.87 45.35
C LYS A 1030 14.52 28.23 44.83
N CYS A 1031 14.35 29.17 45.75
CA CYS A 1031 14.21 30.59 45.45
C CYS A 1031 15.57 31.26 45.18
N ILE A 1032 15.65 32.14 44.18
CA ILE A 1032 16.80 33.00 43.91
C ILE A 1032 16.37 34.46 43.71
N LYS A 1033 17.22 35.42 44.08
CA LYS A 1033 17.07 36.85 43.77
C LYS A 1033 18.18 37.26 42.83
N ARG A 1034 17.87 37.91 41.72
CA ARG A 1034 18.86 38.34 40.72
C ARG A 1034 18.42 39.60 39.97
N ASP A 1035 19.38 40.29 39.36
CA ASP A 1035 19.11 41.41 38.45
C ASP A 1035 18.23 40.95 37.28
N GLU A 1036 17.21 41.73 36.94
CA GLU A 1036 16.21 41.37 35.92
C GLU A 1036 16.80 41.29 34.50
N THR A 1037 17.90 42.02 34.25
CA THR A 1037 18.52 42.12 32.91
C THR A 1037 19.84 41.34 32.80
N GLN A 1038 20.47 41.03 33.94
CA GLN A 1038 21.76 40.34 34.00
C GLN A 1038 21.71 39.18 35.00
N PRO A 1039 21.30 37.96 34.58
CA PRO A 1039 21.08 36.78 35.43
C PRO A 1039 22.13 36.45 36.51
N ALA A 1040 23.40 36.71 36.22
CA ALA A 1040 24.51 36.40 37.10
C ALA A 1040 24.85 37.54 38.10
N LYS A 1041 24.26 38.72 37.94
CA LYS A 1041 24.52 39.90 38.76
C LYS A 1041 23.56 39.97 39.94
N ASP A 1042 24.09 40.30 41.12
CA ASP A 1042 23.34 40.38 42.37
C ASP A 1042 22.55 39.10 42.71
N LEU A 1043 23.06 37.94 42.25
CA LEU A 1043 22.48 36.62 42.46
C LEU A 1043 22.62 36.19 43.92
N VAL A 1044 21.50 35.96 44.59
CA VAL A 1044 21.41 35.46 45.96
C VAL A 1044 20.48 34.25 45.98
N TRP A 1045 20.97 33.13 46.50
CA TRP A 1045 20.19 31.90 46.67
C TRP A 1045 19.50 31.89 48.04
N GLU A 1046 18.36 31.21 48.10
CA GLU A 1046 17.77 30.71 49.34
C GLU A 1046 18.79 29.89 50.14
N GLY A 1047 18.87 30.14 51.45
CA GLY A 1047 19.76 29.42 52.34
C GLY A 1047 19.22 28.02 52.70
N GLY A 1048 20.11 27.06 52.91
CA GLY A 1048 19.74 25.70 53.36
C GLY A 1048 19.75 24.64 52.25
N THR A 1049 19.11 23.50 52.51
CA THR A 1049 18.94 22.41 51.54
C THR A 1049 17.84 22.75 50.53
N ASP A 1050 17.75 22.00 49.44
CA ASP A 1050 16.75 22.22 48.41
C ASP A 1050 15.34 21.89 48.91
N THR A 1051 14.34 22.63 48.43
CA THR A 1051 12.93 22.38 48.73
C THR A 1051 12.46 21.20 47.89
N LEU A 1052 11.95 20.16 48.55
CA LEU A 1052 11.47 18.94 47.89
C LEU A 1052 9.95 18.94 47.78
N LEU A 1053 9.44 18.59 46.62
CA LEU A 1053 8.02 18.40 46.32
C LEU A 1053 7.86 17.09 45.56
N THR A 1054 6.87 16.27 45.88
CA THR A 1054 6.44 15.19 44.98
C THR A 1054 5.08 15.58 44.43
N THR A 1055 5.02 15.83 43.13
CA THR A 1055 3.79 16.28 42.48
C THR A 1055 2.73 15.17 42.52
N PRO A 1056 1.44 15.50 42.65
CA PRO A 1056 0.35 14.52 42.55
C PRO A 1056 0.28 13.90 41.15
N SER A 1057 -0.53 12.85 40.99
CA SER A 1057 -0.75 12.21 39.69
C SER A 1057 -1.59 13.08 38.73
N THR A 1058 -2.41 14.00 39.24
CA THR A 1058 -3.22 14.97 38.47
C THR A 1058 -3.52 16.22 39.32
N GLY A 1059 -3.99 17.32 38.71
CA GLY A 1059 -4.58 18.47 39.42
C GLY A 1059 -3.61 19.62 39.70
N THR A 1060 -3.73 20.24 40.88
CA THR A 1060 -2.88 21.35 41.31
C THR A 1060 -2.24 21.11 42.66
N ASP A 1061 -1.01 21.56 42.86
CA ASP A 1061 -0.33 21.52 44.15
C ASP A 1061 0.35 22.87 44.50
N SER A 1062 0.96 22.99 45.67
CA SER A 1062 1.71 24.17 46.06
C SER A 1062 2.95 23.85 46.89
N SER A 1063 4.03 24.59 46.67
CA SER A 1063 5.27 24.46 47.44
C SER A 1063 5.82 25.83 47.81
N ALA A 1064 6.47 25.91 48.98
CA ALA A 1064 6.97 27.18 49.52
C ALA A 1064 8.44 27.10 49.93
N GLY A 1065 9.23 28.11 49.51
CA GLY A 1065 10.59 28.40 49.97
C GLY A 1065 10.67 29.76 50.68
N ALA A 1066 11.81 30.04 51.32
CA ALA A 1066 12.04 31.27 52.08
C ALA A 1066 13.52 31.69 52.08
N PHE A 1067 13.81 32.95 51.75
CA PHE A 1067 15.19 33.50 51.76
C PHE A 1067 15.81 33.63 53.14
#